data_AF-C4KBI7-F1
#
_entry.id   AF-C4KBI7-F1
#
_cell.length_a   1.000
_cell.length_b   1.000
_cell.length_c   1.000
_cell.angle_alpha   90.00
_cell.angle_beta   90.00
_cell.angle_gamma   90.00
#
_symmetry.space_group_name_H-M   'P 1'
#
loop_
_entity.id
_entity.type
_entity.pdbx_description
1 polymer ?
#
loop_
_entity_poly.entity_id
_entity_poly.type
_entity_poly.pdbx_seq_one_letter_code
_entity_poly.pdbx_strand_id
1 'polypeptide(L)'
;MKHGDAKSLTRSAICIKVDESQGERDVSALLKRASKAVLVCAPFAMPRAGQGGAYWRHKDMPLSDIDSDSTWKEYAWQLRRDWRARLLKWVGARLSPASNSSFDASALETWLAAFGDDSLFDTPRNLMGLCRVVHHVGVAGLPDLEATEAGEQLLRQIAQDDAESCLAFADVAWDWFNDPGLPWGGRIGPDDWKRLISTPSRLIRQLCSESEEDERLRLFRTLEERATERARLDLVDTVFVAHDEQGRVALAPRFVVELVTRGRLQRLITRESRPHWGALCFDADRFLTVQRALALLSIEELAACATQVLVQYQDDAAGVGASEAIFCALSTRDLSRQAVPEGLRSIVEIVLTRMVGVVPDTPSSMTIGWALPDLWIGACWSVSLGMARPRLEIPEYWASFFPGWFDLDEVNFSDVSWMLDWQSLARSPRRQIVKTILQSSKAVVERLAAVPASPPGVLIPYLVARFAGTQSAEAEAGWWKEILDSRDPLFWLRVLIDVAREPGREPARIAASIFNCYGELSQGPRMMLSLIWEWLREHLIDFVAPDELLLCLSPLGLGVLKSNFNKLSPSLQIQLCREIAARATAAEKLDFWMRIRPDPSKTLFDAMLPLVSAPDSFGASWLWQADAARTLQLLRGNGDPELKCSLVESFEGDARTFSELLDVVKQDPSLFPSAEARRAWALRRLPNSGKWAPDLMVLVAH
;
A
#
# COMPACT_ATOMS: atom_id res chain seq x y z
N MET A 1 23.74 -64.83 20.96
CA MET A 1 24.55 -63.61 21.15
C MET A 1 24.95 -63.11 19.76
N LYS A 2 24.48 -61.91 19.36
CA LYS A 2 24.84 -61.04 18.19
C LYS A 2 25.07 -61.75 16.82
N HIS A 3 24.35 -61.46 15.75
CA HIS A 3 24.07 -60.16 15.15
C HIS A 3 22.76 -60.20 14.34
N GLY A 4 22.00 -59.11 14.41
CA GLY A 4 20.79 -58.92 13.63
C GLY A 4 21.10 -58.56 12.18
N ASP A 5 20.37 -59.23 11.28
CA ASP A 5 20.19 -58.78 9.91
C ASP A 5 19.35 -57.51 9.90
N ALA A 6 20.04 -56.37 9.78
CA ALA A 6 19.43 -55.12 9.39
C ALA A 6 18.95 -55.24 7.93
N LYS A 7 17.73 -55.73 7.72
CA LYS A 7 16.99 -55.48 6.47
C LYS A 7 16.86 -53.97 6.33
N SER A 8 17.62 -53.41 5.40
CA SER A 8 17.46 -52.07 4.84
C SER A 8 16.00 -51.86 4.42
N LEU A 9 15.20 -51.30 5.32
CA LEU A 9 13.92 -50.67 4.98
C LEU A 9 14.26 -49.46 4.12
N THR A 10 14.22 -49.64 2.80
CA THR A 10 14.24 -48.56 1.82
C THR A 10 13.21 -47.52 2.24
N ARG A 11 13.70 -46.38 2.74
CA ARG A 11 12.90 -45.23 3.17
C ARG A 11 12.23 -44.65 1.93
N SER A 12 11.04 -45.14 1.59
CA SER A 12 10.20 -44.53 0.56
C SER A 12 9.83 -43.12 1.04
N ALA A 13 10.35 -42.09 0.36
CA ALA A 13 9.92 -40.72 0.60
C ALA A 13 8.42 -40.61 0.34
N ILE A 14 7.69 -40.03 1.28
CA ILE A 14 6.25 -39.76 1.13
C ILE A 14 6.12 -38.28 0.75
N CYS A 15 5.45 -38.02 -0.37
CA CYS A 15 5.19 -36.68 -0.89
C CYS A 15 3.82 -36.21 -0.38
N ILE A 16 3.76 -35.06 0.30
CA ILE A 16 2.52 -34.46 0.78
C ILE A 16 2.31 -33.12 0.03
N LYS A 17 1.16 -33.00 -0.63
CA LYS A 17 0.69 -31.79 -1.32
C LYS A 17 -0.18 -30.99 -0.34
N VAL A 18 0.22 -29.76 -0.05
CA VAL A 18 -0.57 -28.85 0.82
C VAL A 18 -1.53 -28.06 -0.07
N ASP A 19 -2.84 -28.32 0.07
CA ASP A 19 -3.92 -27.52 -0.51
C ASP A 19 -4.57 -26.66 0.60
N GLU A 20 -5.11 -25.49 0.25
CA GLU A 20 -5.46 -24.39 1.17
C GLU A 20 -6.49 -24.70 2.29
N SER A 21 -6.96 -25.95 2.45
CA SER A 21 -7.99 -26.32 3.44
C SER A 21 -7.65 -27.46 4.40
N GLN A 22 -6.48 -28.10 4.34
CA GLN A 22 -6.20 -29.32 5.14
C GLN A 22 -5.05 -29.19 6.16
N GLY A 23 -4.62 -27.97 6.49
CA GLY A 23 -3.46 -27.74 7.37
C GLY A 23 -3.49 -28.52 8.69
N GLU A 24 -4.63 -28.60 9.38
CA GLU A 24 -4.76 -29.33 10.65
C GLU A 24 -4.76 -30.85 10.48
N ARG A 25 -5.33 -31.37 9.38
CA ARG A 25 -5.30 -32.80 9.05
C ARG A 25 -3.93 -33.24 8.60
N ASP A 26 -3.23 -32.41 7.83
CA ASP A 26 -1.85 -32.64 7.41
C ASP A 26 -0.90 -32.62 8.61
N VAL A 27 -1.07 -31.66 9.53
CA VAL A 27 -0.34 -31.61 10.81
C VAL A 27 -0.67 -32.81 11.69
N SER A 28 -1.94 -33.19 11.81
CA SER A 28 -2.36 -34.38 12.57
C SER A 28 -1.83 -35.69 11.96
N ALA A 29 -1.79 -35.79 10.62
CA ALA A 29 -1.23 -36.93 9.90
C ALA A 29 0.30 -36.99 10.03
N LEU A 30 0.97 -35.83 10.08
CA LEU A 30 2.40 -35.67 10.33
C LEU A 30 2.76 -36.09 11.76
N LEU A 31 2.03 -35.59 12.75
CA LEU A 31 2.25 -35.90 14.18
C LEU A 31 2.05 -37.39 14.48
N LYS A 32 1.07 -38.04 13.85
CA LYS A 32 0.83 -39.48 13.99
C LYS A 32 1.91 -40.36 13.36
N ARG A 33 2.83 -39.81 12.54
CA ARG A 33 3.75 -40.58 11.69
C ARG A 33 5.21 -40.14 11.79
N ALA A 34 5.59 -39.52 12.90
CA ALA A 34 6.88 -38.87 13.21
C ALA A 34 8.18 -39.71 13.00
N SER A 35 8.11 -40.94 12.49
CA SER A 35 9.25 -41.83 12.28
C SER A 35 9.77 -41.90 10.83
N LYS A 36 9.22 -41.13 9.88
CA LYS A 36 9.65 -41.13 8.46
C LYS A 36 10.08 -39.74 7.97
N ALA A 37 11.06 -39.70 7.06
CA ALA A 37 11.45 -38.48 6.35
C ALA A 37 10.33 -38.06 5.39
N VAL A 38 9.82 -36.84 5.55
CA VAL A 38 8.70 -36.29 4.76
C VAL A 38 9.22 -35.21 3.82
N LEU A 39 8.82 -35.27 2.54
CA LEU A 39 9.00 -34.20 1.56
C LEU A 39 7.72 -33.38 1.47
N VAL A 40 7.79 -32.09 1.79
CA VAL A 40 6.67 -31.15 1.72
C VAL A 40 6.75 -30.39 0.40
N CYS A 41 5.76 -30.55 -0.47
CA CYS A 41 5.62 -29.76 -1.69
C CYS A 41 4.67 -28.60 -1.44
N ALA A 42 5.23 -27.48 -0.96
CA ALA A 42 4.56 -26.19 -0.93
C ALA A 42 4.76 -25.49 -2.29
N PRO A 43 3.77 -24.71 -2.79
CA PRO A 43 3.92 -23.96 -4.05
C PRO A 43 5.00 -22.87 -4.00
N PHE A 44 5.58 -22.61 -2.82
CA PHE A 44 6.66 -21.64 -2.60
C PHE A 44 7.81 -22.29 -1.84
N ALA A 45 9.05 -21.98 -2.25
CA ALA A 45 10.25 -22.49 -1.61
C ALA A 45 10.39 -21.96 -0.17
N MET A 46 10.84 -22.82 0.76
CA MET A 46 11.31 -22.36 2.08
C MET A 46 12.47 -21.36 1.88
N PRO A 47 12.41 -20.14 2.44
CA PRO A 47 13.57 -19.26 2.47
C PRO A 47 14.68 -19.89 3.31
N ARG A 48 15.92 -19.85 2.81
CA ARG A 48 17.09 -20.21 3.62
C ARG A 48 17.25 -19.15 4.72
N ALA A 49 17.51 -19.59 5.94
CA ALA A 49 17.76 -18.69 7.07
C ALA A 49 18.79 -17.62 6.68
N GLY A 50 18.42 -16.34 6.83
CA GLY A 50 19.28 -15.19 6.52
C GLY A 50 19.05 -14.51 5.17
N GLN A 51 18.13 -14.98 4.31
CA GLN A 51 17.72 -14.24 3.11
C GLN A 51 16.19 -14.20 2.93
N GLY A 52 15.61 -13.00 3.14
CA GLY A 52 14.35 -12.59 2.50
C GLY A 52 13.03 -12.99 3.17
N GLY A 53 12.29 -11.97 3.64
CA GLY A 53 10.96 -11.66 3.11
C GLY A 53 9.73 -12.51 3.48
N ALA A 54 9.80 -13.39 4.47
CA ALA A 54 8.65 -13.95 5.18
C ALA A 54 8.79 -13.61 6.66
N TYR A 55 7.80 -12.94 7.25
CA TYR A 55 7.78 -12.69 8.69
C TYR A 55 6.64 -13.47 9.34
N TRP A 56 6.97 -14.11 10.45
CA TRP A 56 6.04 -14.83 11.30
C TRP A 56 5.30 -13.81 12.17
N ARG A 57 3.99 -13.98 12.39
CA ARG A 57 3.24 -13.17 13.36
C ARG A 57 2.43 -14.06 14.29
N HIS A 58 2.48 -13.70 15.57
CA HIS A 58 1.65 -14.26 16.64
C HIS A 58 0.17 -14.05 16.31
N LYS A 59 -0.67 -15.06 16.52
CA LYS A 59 -2.12 -14.92 16.45
C LYS A 59 -2.61 -14.73 17.87
N ASP A 60 -2.97 -13.50 18.22
CA ASP A 60 -3.58 -13.22 19.51
C ASP A 60 -5.03 -13.77 19.50
N MET A 61 -5.24 -14.94 20.11
CA MET A 61 -6.50 -15.20 20.80
C MET A 61 -6.31 -16.18 21.98
N PRO A 62 -7.05 -15.95 23.08
CA PRO A 62 -6.90 -16.70 24.31
C PRO A 62 -7.69 -18.01 24.22
N LEU A 63 -7.07 -19.11 24.63
CA LEU A 63 -7.79 -20.31 25.03
C LEU A 63 -7.46 -20.53 26.50
N SER A 64 -8.39 -20.08 27.33
CA SER A 64 -8.62 -20.65 28.65
C SER A 64 -8.56 -22.19 28.56
N ASP A 65 -7.90 -22.77 29.55
CA ASP A 65 -7.82 -24.21 29.84
C ASP A 65 -6.79 -25.04 29.05
N ILE A 66 -5.49 -24.75 29.18
CA ILE A 66 -4.48 -25.83 29.27
C ILE A 66 -3.32 -25.40 30.19
N ASP A 67 -3.33 -25.86 31.43
CA ASP A 67 -2.13 -26.03 32.26
C ASP A 67 -1.20 -27.05 31.58
N SER A 68 -0.23 -26.59 30.80
CA SER A 68 1.02 -27.33 30.57
C SER A 68 2.09 -26.43 29.96
N ASP A 69 3.28 -26.50 30.53
CA ASP A 69 4.51 -25.74 30.25
C ASP A 69 5.14 -25.99 28.86
N SER A 70 4.34 -26.14 27.80
CA SER A 70 4.82 -26.18 26.42
C SER A 70 4.01 -25.21 25.56
N THR A 71 4.51 -23.99 25.42
CA THR A 71 4.02 -23.01 24.44
C THR A 71 4.36 -23.50 23.03
N TRP A 72 3.49 -24.32 22.45
CA TRP A 72 3.52 -24.59 21.02
C TRP A 72 3.22 -23.29 20.28
N LYS A 73 4.19 -22.82 19.48
CA LYS A 73 4.00 -21.67 18.61
C LYS A 73 3.24 -22.14 17.38
N GLU A 74 1.95 -21.82 17.32
CA GLU A 74 1.14 -22.07 16.14
C GLU A 74 1.43 -21.01 15.07
N TYR A 75 1.65 -21.46 13.83
CA TYR A 75 1.99 -20.59 12.72
C TYR A 75 0.94 -20.74 11.61
N ALA A 76 0.30 -19.64 11.24
CA ALA A 76 -0.64 -19.59 10.12
C ALA A 76 0.04 -19.08 8.85
N TRP A 77 -0.16 -19.78 7.74
CA TRP A 77 0.24 -19.29 6.42
C TRP A 77 -0.68 -18.14 6.00
N GLN A 78 -0.09 -17.03 5.57
CA GLN A 78 -0.83 -15.91 4.96
C GLN A 78 -0.19 -15.53 3.63
N LEU A 79 -1.04 -15.22 2.65
CA LEU A 79 -0.58 -14.71 1.36
C LEU A 79 0.07 -13.33 1.56
N ARG A 80 1.23 -13.11 0.93
CA ARG A 80 1.91 -11.81 0.92
C ARG A 80 1.01 -10.75 0.28
N ARG A 81 1.09 -9.49 0.68
CA ARG A 81 0.31 -8.39 0.05
C ARG A 81 0.42 -8.33 -1.48
N ASP A 82 1.62 -8.57 -2.00
CA ASP A 82 1.94 -8.57 -3.43
C ASP A 82 1.78 -9.96 -4.09
N TRP A 83 1.07 -10.90 -3.45
CA TRP A 83 0.94 -12.27 -3.94
C TRP A 83 0.31 -12.32 -5.34
N ARG A 84 -0.67 -11.47 -5.64
CA ARG A 84 -1.33 -11.41 -6.95
C ARG A 84 -0.33 -11.03 -8.03
N ALA A 85 0.36 -9.91 -7.87
CA ALA A 85 1.41 -9.47 -8.78
C ALA A 85 2.49 -10.55 -8.98
N ARG A 86 2.89 -11.23 -7.91
CA ARG A 86 3.85 -12.35 -7.97
C ARG A 86 3.30 -13.55 -8.73
N LEU A 87 2.04 -13.94 -8.48
CA LEU A 87 1.40 -15.06 -9.15
C LEU A 87 1.25 -14.76 -10.65
N LEU A 88 0.79 -13.56 -11.01
CA LEU A 88 0.66 -13.14 -12.39
C LEU A 88 2.02 -13.15 -13.12
N LYS A 89 3.08 -12.61 -12.50
CA LYS A 89 4.44 -12.70 -13.03
C LYS A 89 4.92 -14.14 -13.18
N TRP A 90 4.63 -14.99 -12.21
CA TRP A 90 5.00 -16.41 -12.22
C TRP A 90 4.28 -17.20 -13.33
N VAL A 91 3.00 -16.90 -13.58
CA VAL A 91 2.20 -17.47 -14.67
C VAL A 91 2.76 -16.97 -16.01
N GLY A 92 2.95 -15.65 -16.15
CA GLY A 92 3.48 -15.05 -17.38
C GLY A 92 4.84 -15.61 -17.78
N ALA A 93 5.75 -15.81 -16.82
CA ALA A 93 7.06 -16.41 -17.08
C ALA A 93 7.01 -17.87 -17.56
N ARG A 94 5.91 -18.59 -17.31
CA ARG A 94 5.70 -19.98 -17.76
C ARG A 94 4.94 -20.09 -19.06
N LEU A 95 4.12 -19.09 -19.38
CA LEU A 95 3.40 -19.01 -20.64
C LEU A 95 4.22 -18.33 -21.74
N SER A 96 5.27 -17.57 -21.39
CA SER A 96 6.16 -16.90 -22.35
C SER A 96 6.82 -17.83 -23.39
N PRO A 97 7.13 -19.11 -23.12
CA PRO A 97 7.66 -20.01 -24.15
C PRO A 97 6.60 -20.52 -25.14
N ALA A 98 5.30 -20.34 -24.84
CA ALA A 98 4.22 -20.78 -25.73
C ALA A 98 3.96 -19.72 -26.81
N SER A 99 4.10 -20.09 -28.08
CA SER A 99 3.97 -19.18 -29.24
C SER A 99 2.58 -18.54 -29.40
N ASN A 100 1.55 -19.08 -28.74
CA ASN A 100 0.15 -18.69 -28.91
C ASN A 100 -0.43 -18.02 -27.65
N SER A 101 0.40 -17.59 -26.70
CA SER A 101 -0.07 -16.96 -25.46
C SER A 101 -0.23 -15.45 -25.62
N SER A 102 -1.45 -14.94 -25.41
CA SER A 102 -1.75 -13.50 -25.33
C SER A 102 -1.64 -12.93 -23.90
N PHE A 103 -1.02 -13.70 -22.98
CA PHE A 103 -0.99 -13.36 -21.57
C PHE A 103 0.00 -12.23 -21.24
N ASP A 104 -0.52 -11.15 -20.65
CA ASP A 104 0.28 -10.04 -20.09
C ASP A 104 -0.07 -9.84 -18.61
N ALA A 105 0.92 -10.08 -17.73
CA ALA A 105 0.77 -9.96 -16.29
C ALA A 105 0.51 -8.51 -15.84
N SER A 106 1.14 -7.53 -16.49
CA SER A 106 1.01 -6.11 -16.13
C SER A 106 -0.35 -5.57 -16.55
N ALA A 107 -0.78 -5.88 -17.77
CA ALA A 107 -2.10 -5.47 -18.26
C ALA A 107 -3.23 -6.10 -17.42
N LEU A 108 -3.07 -7.37 -17.01
CA LEU A 108 -4.03 -8.04 -16.15
C LEU A 108 -4.06 -7.44 -14.73
N GLU A 109 -2.90 -7.05 -14.18
CA GLU A 109 -2.84 -6.37 -12.89
C GLU A 109 -3.56 -5.00 -12.93
N THR A 110 -3.42 -4.25 -14.03
CA THR A 110 -4.18 -3.01 -14.26
C THR A 110 -5.68 -3.27 -14.33
N TRP A 111 -6.12 -4.30 -15.06
CA TRP A 111 -7.53 -4.66 -15.15
C TRP A 111 -8.11 -5.05 -13.78
N LEU A 112 -7.37 -5.82 -12.98
CA LEU A 112 -7.80 -6.19 -11.61
C LEU A 112 -7.89 -4.98 -10.68
N ALA A 113 -7.00 -4.00 -10.83
CA ALA A 113 -7.00 -2.79 -10.01
C ALA A 113 -8.27 -1.95 -10.21
N ALA A 114 -8.92 -2.03 -11.38
CA ALA A 114 -10.14 -1.30 -11.69
C ALA A 114 -11.38 -1.76 -10.89
N PHE A 115 -11.36 -2.97 -10.29
CA PHE A 115 -12.44 -3.41 -9.39
C PHE A 115 -12.55 -2.57 -8.11
N GLY A 116 -11.45 -1.95 -7.68
CA GLY A 116 -11.42 -1.17 -6.44
C GLY A 116 -11.58 -1.97 -5.14
N ASP A 117 -11.74 -3.31 -5.20
CA ASP A 117 -11.80 -4.19 -4.04
C ASP A 117 -10.97 -5.48 -4.23
N ASP A 118 -9.87 -5.56 -3.49
CA ASP A 118 -8.95 -6.69 -3.55
C ASP A 118 -9.50 -7.97 -2.90
N SER A 119 -10.52 -7.87 -2.03
CA SER A 119 -11.13 -9.01 -1.32
C SER A 119 -11.94 -9.93 -2.25
N LEU A 120 -12.32 -9.44 -3.43
CA LEU A 120 -12.98 -10.25 -4.46
C LEU A 120 -12.04 -11.29 -5.09
N PHE A 121 -10.73 -11.06 -4.96
CA PHE A 121 -9.65 -11.93 -5.42
C PHE A 121 -8.89 -12.48 -4.22
N ASP A 122 -9.59 -13.18 -3.33
CA ASP A 122 -9.08 -13.68 -2.05
C ASP A 122 -8.22 -14.94 -2.15
N THR A 123 -8.33 -15.71 -3.24
CA THR A 123 -7.60 -16.99 -3.41
C THR A 123 -6.86 -17.08 -4.74
N PRO A 124 -5.69 -17.78 -4.79
CA PRO A 124 -5.00 -18.10 -6.04
C PRO A 124 -5.90 -18.83 -7.04
N ARG A 125 -6.80 -19.71 -6.56
CA ARG A 125 -7.78 -20.43 -7.40
C ARG A 125 -8.64 -19.46 -8.21
N ASN A 126 -9.16 -18.41 -7.58
CA ASN A 126 -9.98 -17.40 -8.24
C ASN A 126 -9.19 -16.70 -9.37
N LEU A 127 -7.91 -16.41 -9.13
CA LEU A 127 -7.06 -15.73 -10.13
C LEU A 127 -6.61 -16.66 -11.27
N MET A 128 -6.41 -17.95 -11.02
CA MET A 128 -5.98 -18.91 -12.04
C MET A 128 -7.04 -19.15 -13.13
N GLY A 129 -8.33 -19.14 -12.77
CA GLY A 129 -9.42 -19.22 -13.74
C GLY A 129 -9.38 -18.05 -14.75
N LEU A 130 -9.12 -16.85 -14.25
CA LEU A 130 -8.95 -15.66 -15.07
C LEU A 130 -7.67 -15.73 -15.92
N CYS A 131 -6.57 -16.23 -15.37
CA CYS A 131 -5.33 -16.42 -16.12
C CYS A 131 -5.51 -17.34 -17.33
N ARG A 132 -6.35 -18.38 -17.20
CA ARG A 132 -6.70 -19.27 -18.32
C ARG A 132 -7.45 -18.53 -19.42
N VAL A 133 -8.42 -17.69 -19.07
CA VAL A 133 -9.15 -16.86 -20.05
C VAL A 133 -8.18 -15.93 -20.78
N VAL A 134 -7.39 -15.17 -20.04
CA VAL A 134 -6.42 -14.20 -20.58
C VAL A 134 -5.34 -14.86 -21.43
N HIS A 135 -4.94 -16.10 -21.12
CA HIS A 135 -4.02 -16.86 -21.96
C HIS A 135 -4.58 -17.07 -23.38
N HIS A 136 -5.89 -17.34 -23.51
CA HIS A 136 -6.53 -17.61 -24.80
C HIS A 136 -6.95 -16.35 -25.56
N VAL A 137 -7.57 -15.38 -24.89
CA VAL A 137 -8.16 -14.18 -25.56
C VAL A 137 -7.38 -12.89 -25.34
N GLY A 138 -6.37 -12.90 -24.46
CA GLY A 138 -5.65 -11.70 -24.04
C GLY A 138 -6.47 -10.80 -23.12
N VAL A 139 -5.82 -9.78 -22.55
CA VAL A 139 -6.50 -8.81 -21.68
C VAL A 139 -7.50 -7.95 -22.47
N ALA A 140 -7.22 -7.67 -23.74
CA ALA A 140 -8.13 -6.95 -24.63
C ALA A 140 -9.44 -7.71 -24.93
N GLY A 141 -9.46 -9.03 -24.73
CA GLY A 141 -10.66 -9.86 -24.84
C GLY A 141 -11.49 -9.95 -23.56
N LEU A 142 -11.01 -9.39 -22.44
CA LEU A 142 -11.79 -9.31 -21.21
C LEU A 142 -12.89 -8.23 -21.35
N PRO A 143 -14.04 -8.42 -20.68
CA PRO A 143 -15.09 -7.41 -20.70
C PRO A 143 -14.63 -6.12 -20.01
N ASP A 144 -15.21 -5.02 -20.48
CA ASP A 144 -15.16 -3.75 -19.75
C ASP A 144 -15.90 -3.92 -18.43
N LEU A 145 -15.22 -3.61 -17.33
CA LEU A 145 -15.76 -3.74 -15.97
C LEU A 145 -16.83 -2.72 -15.66
N GLU A 146 -17.01 -1.70 -16.47
CA GLU A 146 -18.09 -0.73 -16.33
C GLU A 146 -19.36 -1.18 -17.06
N ALA A 147 -19.25 -2.14 -17.99
CA ALA A 147 -20.39 -2.65 -18.74
C ALA A 147 -21.36 -3.44 -17.84
N THR A 148 -22.66 -3.25 -18.09
CA THR A 148 -23.74 -3.92 -17.36
C THR A 148 -23.67 -5.46 -17.53
N GLU A 149 -23.24 -5.92 -18.71
CA GLU A 149 -23.14 -7.34 -19.06
C GLU A 149 -21.77 -7.97 -18.74
N ALA A 150 -20.84 -7.24 -18.13
CA ALA A 150 -19.46 -7.68 -17.92
C ALA A 150 -19.37 -9.05 -17.20
N GLY A 151 -20.16 -9.24 -16.15
CA GLY A 151 -20.21 -10.50 -15.41
C GLY A 151 -20.69 -11.68 -16.25
N GLU A 152 -21.74 -11.48 -17.05
CA GLU A 152 -22.28 -12.53 -17.92
C GLU A 152 -21.31 -12.87 -19.07
N GLN A 153 -20.67 -11.86 -19.65
CA GLN A 153 -19.64 -12.06 -20.69
C GLN A 153 -18.45 -12.85 -20.14
N LEU A 154 -17.95 -12.47 -18.96
CA LEU A 154 -16.83 -13.18 -18.35
C LEU A 154 -17.20 -14.61 -17.93
N LEU A 155 -18.42 -14.79 -17.40
CA LEU A 155 -18.91 -16.12 -17.03
C LEU A 155 -18.95 -17.06 -18.23
N ARG A 156 -19.44 -16.60 -19.39
CA ARG A 156 -19.42 -17.37 -20.65
C ARG A 156 -18.00 -17.76 -21.06
N GLN A 157 -17.04 -16.83 -20.96
CA GLN A 157 -15.63 -17.11 -21.25
C GLN A 157 -15.02 -18.14 -20.30
N ILE A 158 -15.36 -18.10 -19.01
CA ILE A 158 -14.88 -19.07 -18.03
C ILE A 158 -15.53 -20.45 -18.24
N ALA A 159 -16.83 -20.47 -18.55
CA ALA A 159 -17.63 -21.67 -18.78
C ALA A 159 -17.41 -22.30 -20.16
N GLN A 160 -16.64 -21.65 -21.05
CA GLN A 160 -16.48 -22.09 -22.45
C GLN A 160 -17.84 -22.20 -23.18
N ASP A 161 -18.71 -21.22 -22.98
CA ASP A 161 -20.04 -21.10 -23.60
C ASP A 161 -21.06 -22.19 -23.24
N ASP A 162 -20.90 -22.89 -22.11
CA ASP A 162 -21.98 -23.68 -21.52
C ASP A 162 -23.11 -22.76 -21.00
N ALA A 163 -24.07 -22.48 -21.87
CA ALA A 163 -25.15 -21.53 -21.63
C ALA A 163 -26.05 -21.93 -20.45
N GLU A 164 -26.30 -23.22 -20.23
CA GLU A 164 -27.16 -23.71 -19.17
C GLU A 164 -26.52 -23.49 -17.79
N SER A 165 -25.25 -23.87 -17.63
CA SER A 165 -24.50 -23.60 -16.39
C SER A 165 -24.33 -22.11 -16.12
N CYS A 166 -24.09 -21.30 -17.15
CA CYS A 166 -23.98 -19.84 -17.02
C CYS A 166 -25.29 -19.23 -16.49
N LEU A 167 -26.42 -19.62 -17.07
CA LEU A 167 -27.73 -19.14 -16.66
C LEU A 167 -28.05 -19.57 -15.22
N ALA A 168 -27.85 -20.85 -14.90
CA ALA A 168 -28.07 -21.38 -13.56
C ALA A 168 -27.20 -20.68 -12.51
N PHE A 169 -25.91 -20.49 -12.79
CA PHE A 169 -25.00 -19.76 -11.91
C PHE A 169 -25.48 -18.33 -11.64
N ALA A 170 -25.82 -17.59 -12.70
CA ALA A 170 -26.25 -16.20 -12.58
C ALA A 170 -27.56 -16.06 -11.79
N ASP A 171 -28.45 -17.02 -11.96
CA ASP A 171 -29.72 -17.10 -11.26
C ASP A 171 -29.58 -17.45 -9.78
N VAL A 172 -28.75 -18.45 -9.45
CA VAL A 172 -28.45 -18.81 -8.05
C VAL A 172 -27.75 -17.66 -7.33
N ALA A 173 -26.80 -16.99 -7.98
CA ALA A 173 -26.13 -15.82 -7.43
C ALA A 173 -27.12 -14.68 -7.13
N TRP A 174 -28.07 -14.44 -8.03
CA TRP A 174 -29.09 -13.40 -7.87
C TRP A 174 -30.11 -13.75 -6.78
N ASP A 175 -30.58 -14.99 -6.73
CA ASP A 175 -31.53 -15.44 -5.71
C ASP A 175 -30.88 -15.40 -4.31
N TRP A 176 -29.60 -15.79 -4.20
CA TRP A 176 -28.84 -15.69 -2.95
C TRP A 176 -28.67 -14.23 -2.50
N PHE A 177 -28.31 -13.33 -3.42
CA PHE A 177 -28.19 -11.91 -3.12
C PHE A 177 -29.50 -11.34 -2.56
N ASN A 178 -30.66 -11.78 -3.08
CA ASN A 178 -31.97 -11.30 -2.66
C ASN A 178 -32.57 -12.05 -1.45
N ASP A 179 -31.93 -13.09 -0.92
CA ASP A 179 -32.39 -13.81 0.28
C ASP A 179 -31.78 -13.22 1.55
N PRO A 180 -32.50 -12.38 2.32
CA PRO A 180 -31.96 -11.74 3.53
C PRO A 180 -31.63 -12.75 4.64
N GLY A 181 -32.15 -13.98 4.56
CA GLY A 181 -31.86 -15.05 5.52
C GLY A 181 -30.50 -15.72 5.29
N LEU A 182 -29.80 -15.40 4.19
CA LEU A 182 -28.51 -15.98 3.85
C LEU A 182 -27.39 -14.93 3.95
N PRO A 183 -26.19 -15.27 4.47
CA PRO A 183 -25.05 -14.38 4.45
C PRO A 183 -24.56 -14.14 3.01
N TRP A 184 -24.27 -12.88 2.65
CA TRP A 184 -23.66 -12.54 1.38
C TRP A 184 -22.13 -12.62 1.46
N GLY A 185 -21.46 -13.04 0.37
CA GLY A 185 -20.00 -13.06 0.31
C GLY A 185 -19.28 -14.15 1.12
N GLY A 186 -20.03 -15.11 1.69
CA GLY A 186 -19.51 -16.22 2.49
C GLY A 186 -19.89 -17.60 1.95
N ARG A 187 -19.65 -18.63 2.77
CA ARG A 187 -20.14 -20.00 2.52
C ARG A 187 -21.45 -20.23 3.26
N ILE A 188 -22.40 -20.92 2.64
CA ILE A 188 -23.68 -21.30 3.27
C ILE A 188 -23.73 -22.79 3.60
N GLY A 189 -24.60 -23.17 4.54
CA GLY A 189 -24.80 -24.57 4.91
C GLY A 189 -25.34 -25.40 3.74
N PRO A 190 -25.15 -26.73 3.76
CA PRO A 190 -25.65 -27.62 2.72
C PRO A 190 -27.18 -27.58 2.61
N ASP A 191 -27.90 -27.39 3.72
CA ASP A 191 -29.37 -27.30 3.73
C ASP A 191 -29.85 -25.98 3.09
N ASP A 192 -29.20 -24.86 3.40
CA ASP A 192 -29.48 -23.57 2.79
C ASP A 192 -29.14 -23.57 1.29
N TRP A 193 -28.02 -24.21 0.91
CA TRP A 193 -27.66 -24.42 -0.49
C TRP A 193 -28.72 -25.25 -1.21
N LYS A 194 -29.16 -26.36 -0.60
CA LYS A 194 -30.22 -27.21 -1.14
C LYS A 194 -31.51 -26.42 -1.31
N ARG A 195 -31.90 -25.62 -0.32
CA ARG A 195 -33.07 -24.72 -0.40
C ARG A 195 -32.90 -23.76 -1.58
N LEU A 196 -31.74 -23.13 -1.73
CA LEU A 196 -31.48 -22.15 -2.77
C LEU A 196 -31.58 -22.73 -4.18
N ILE A 197 -30.97 -23.89 -4.44
CA ILE A 197 -31.00 -24.54 -5.77
C ILE A 197 -32.34 -25.23 -6.08
N SER A 198 -33.09 -25.62 -5.04
CA SER A 198 -34.43 -26.22 -5.19
C SER A 198 -35.57 -25.20 -5.16
N THR A 199 -35.26 -23.93 -4.86
CA THR A 199 -36.25 -22.86 -4.90
C THR A 199 -36.63 -22.59 -6.35
N PRO A 200 -37.92 -22.68 -6.72
CA PRO A 200 -38.38 -22.37 -8.07
C PRO A 200 -37.99 -20.93 -8.41
N SER A 201 -37.50 -20.73 -9.64
CA SER A 201 -37.08 -19.42 -10.13
C SER A 201 -38.21 -18.39 -9.92
N ARG A 202 -37.84 -17.11 -9.72
CA ARG A 202 -38.82 -16.01 -9.54
C ARG A 202 -39.88 -15.98 -10.66
N LEU A 203 -39.49 -16.40 -11.87
CA LEU A 203 -40.38 -16.60 -13.02
C LEU A 203 -41.49 -17.62 -12.75
N ILE A 204 -41.22 -18.75 -12.09
CA ILE A 204 -42.24 -19.75 -11.74
C ILE A 204 -43.20 -19.17 -10.70
N ARG A 205 -42.68 -18.46 -9.69
CA ARG A 205 -43.54 -17.82 -8.68
C ARG A 205 -44.41 -16.72 -9.30
N GLN A 206 -43.85 -15.92 -10.19
CA GLN A 206 -44.55 -14.87 -10.91
C GLN A 206 -45.60 -15.45 -11.86
N LEU A 207 -45.26 -16.52 -12.59
CA LEU A 207 -46.19 -17.31 -13.40
C LEU A 207 -47.37 -17.84 -12.56
N CYS A 208 -47.09 -18.38 -11.38
CA CYS A 208 -48.13 -18.89 -10.47
C CYS A 208 -49.01 -17.79 -9.86
N SER A 209 -48.52 -16.55 -9.78
CA SER A 209 -49.27 -15.40 -9.27
C SER A 209 -49.93 -14.54 -10.36
N GLU A 210 -49.61 -14.76 -11.63
CA GLU A 210 -50.04 -13.91 -12.75
C GLU A 210 -51.44 -14.28 -13.24
N SER A 211 -52.36 -13.33 -13.12
CA SER A 211 -53.75 -13.47 -13.52
C SER A 211 -53.96 -13.27 -15.03
N GLU A 212 -53.18 -12.40 -15.67
CA GLU A 212 -53.29 -12.08 -17.11
C GLU A 212 -52.77 -13.24 -17.98
N GLU A 213 -53.59 -13.74 -18.90
CA GLU A 213 -53.30 -14.95 -19.68
C GLU A 213 -52.15 -14.77 -20.67
N ASP A 214 -52.07 -13.61 -21.33
CA ASP A 214 -51.00 -13.29 -22.29
C ASP A 214 -49.63 -13.15 -21.61
N GLU A 215 -49.59 -12.51 -20.43
CA GLU A 215 -48.34 -12.37 -19.68
C GLU A 215 -47.93 -13.71 -19.04
N ARG A 216 -48.90 -14.55 -18.62
CA ARG A 216 -48.63 -15.93 -18.18
C ARG A 216 -48.05 -16.78 -19.31
N LEU A 217 -48.57 -16.68 -20.53
CA LEU A 217 -48.03 -17.36 -21.72
C LEU A 217 -46.63 -16.87 -22.09
N ARG A 218 -46.36 -15.56 -21.94
CA ARG A 218 -45.03 -14.98 -22.13
C ARG A 218 -44.03 -15.49 -21.09
N LEU A 219 -44.41 -15.49 -19.81
CA LEU A 219 -43.60 -16.03 -18.71
C LEU A 219 -43.37 -17.54 -18.86
N PHE A 220 -44.38 -18.28 -19.33
CA PHE A 220 -44.29 -19.72 -19.59
C PHE A 220 -43.34 -20.02 -20.75
N ARG A 221 -43.42 -19.29 -21.87
CA ARG A 221 -42.45 -19.41 -22.97
C ARG A 221 -41.03 -19.03 -22.52
N THR A 222 -40.91 -18.01 -21.68
CA THR A 222 -39.62 -17.63 -21.08
C THR A 222 -39.07 -18.71 -20.14
N LEU A 223 -39.94 -19.52 -19.52
CA LEU A 223 -39.56 -20.68 -18.70
C LEU A 223 -39.22 -21.90 -19.56
N GLU A 224 -39.99 -22.20 -20.60
CA GLU A 224 -39.70 -23.30 -21.54
C GLU A 224 -38.40 -23.07 -22.32
N GLU A 225 -38.11 -21.81 -22.67
CA GLU A 225 -36.83 -21.42 -23.28
C GLU A 225 -35.65 -21.52 -22.29
N ARG A 226 -35.92 -21.57 -20.97
CA ARG A 226 -34.89 -21.67 -19.94
C ARG A 226 -34.93 -23.03 -19.26
N ALA A 227 -34.01 -23.92 -19.65
CA ALA A 227 -33.68 -25.21 -18.99
C ALA A 227 -33.21 -25.09 -17.51
N THR A 228 -33.53 -23.99 -16.84
CA THR A 228 -32.97 -23.48 -15.59
C THR A 228 -33.15 -24.39 -14.39
N GLU A 229 -34.27 -25.09 -14.23
CA GLU A 229 -34.49 -25.87 -12.99
C GLU A 229 -33.64 -27.14 -12.96
N ARG A 230 -33.47 -27.80 -14.11
CA ARG A 230 -32.55 -28.94 -14.26
C ARG A 230 -31.09 -28.48 -14.18
N ALA A 231 -30.75 -27.39 -14.87
CA ALA A 231 -29.40 -26.81 -14.83
C ALA A 231 -28.99 -26.30 -13.43
N ARG A 232 -29.92 -25.80 -12.60
CA ARG A 232 -29.66 -25.43 -11.19
C ARG A 232 -29.30 -26.64 -10.33
N LEU A 233 -29.98 -27.78 -10.54
CA LEU A 233 -29.67 -29.03 -9.84
C LEU A 233 -28.33 -29.62 -10.30
N ASP A 234 -28.00 -29.50 -11.58
CA ASP A 234 -26.74 -29.97 -12.16
C ASP A 234 -25.54 -29.08 -11.76
N LEU A 235 -25.78 -27.87 -11.25
CA LEU A 235 -24.73 -26.94 -10.81
C LEU A 235 -23.84 -27.50 -9.69
N VAL A 236 -24.36 -28.46 -8.90
CA VAL A 236 -23.70 -29.05 -7.72
C VAL A 236 -22.35 -29.69 -8.07
N ASP A 237 -22.20 -30.26 -9.27
CA ASP A 237 -20.98 -30.96 -9.71
C ASP A 237 -20.09 -30.10 -10.64
N THR A 238 -20.29 -28.80 -10.67
CA THR A 238 -19.56 -27.89 -11.57
C THR A 238 -18.32 -27.28 -10.93
N VAL A 239 -17.39 -26.78 -11.77
CA VAL A 239 -16.21 -26.00 -11.33
C VAL A 239 -16.59 -24.70 -10.61
N PHE A 240 -17.85 -24.27 -10.73
CA PHE A 240 -18.40 -23.04 -10.18
C PHE A 240 -18.86 -23.17 -8.73
N VAL A 241 -18.84 -24.38 -8.16
CA VAL A 241 -19.21 -24.63 -6.78
C VAL A 241 -17.98 -25.12 -6.01
N ALA A 242 -17.77 -24.55 -4.83
CA ALA A 242 -16.68 -24.91 -3.93
C ALA A 242 -17.21 -25.35 -2.58
N HIS A 243 -16.82 -26.55 -2.14
CA HIS A 243 -17.15 -27.10 -0.82
C HIS A 243 -15.97 -26.97 0.15
N ASP A 244 -16.26 -26.78 1.43
CA ASP A 244 -15.26 -26.90 2.51
C ASP A 244 -15.39 -28.25 3.24
N GLU A 245 -14.56 -28.44 4.28
CA GLU A 245 -14.55 -29.69 5.06
C GLU A 245 -15.85 -29.96 5.81
N GLN A 246 -16.62 -28.91 6.10
CA GLN A 246 -17.93 -29.00 6.74
C GLN A 246 -19.07 -29.13 5.72
N GLY A 247 -18.75 -29.24 4.42
CA GLY A 247 -19.74 -29.31 3.34
C GLY A 247 -20.42 -27.98 3.03
N ARG A 248 -19.95 -26.86 3.59
CA ARG A 248 -20.50 -25.53 3.29
C ARG A 248 -20.09 -25.10 1.89
N VAL A 249 -21.04 -24.47 1.21
CA VAL A 249 -20.99 -24.21 -0.22
C VAL A 249 -20.73 -22.73 -0.51
N ALA A 250 -19.88 -22.45 -1.49
CA ALA A 250 -19.72 -21.12 -2.07
C ALA A 250 -19.69 -21.21 -3.60
N LEU A 251 -20.21 -20.17 -4.26
CA LEU A 251 -20.03 -19.96 -5.69
C LEU A 251 -18.62 -19.41 -5.97
N ALA A 252 -17.97 -19.93 -7.00
CA ALA A 252 -16.63 -19.55 -7.41
C ALA A 252 -16.56 -19.34 -8.94
N PRO A 253 -15.75 -18.40 -9.44
CA PRO A 253 -14.96 -17.44 -8.68
C PRO A 253 -15.81 -16.32 -8.06
N ARG A 254 -15.48 -15.87 -6.84
CA ARG A 254 -16.24 -14.86 -6.09
C ARG A 254 -16.43 -13.55 -6.87
N PHE A 255 -15.39 -13.07 -7.53
CA PHE A 255 -15.48 -11.83 -8.31
C PHE A 255 -16.45 -11.93 -9.50
N VAL A 256 -16.68 -13.13 -10.07
CA VAL A 256 -17.67 -13.34 -11.14
C VAL A 256 -19.09 -13.31 -10.57
N VAL A 257 -19.31 -13.92 -9.40
CA VAL A 257 -20.57 -13.83 -8.65
C VAL A 257 -20.92 -12.35 -8.42
N GLU A 258 -19.95 -11.58 -7.93
CA GLU A 258 -20.10 -10.15 -7.69
C GLU A 258 -20.46 -9.38 -8.97
N LEU A 259 -19.73 -9.60 -10.08
CA LEU A 259 -19.98 -8.90 -11.34
C LEU A 259 -21.36 -9.20 -11.92
N VAL A 260 -21.79 -10.47 -11.88
CA VAL A 260 -23.10 -10.90 -12.39
C VAL A 260 -24.21 -10.26 -11.57
N THR A 261 -24.11 -10.32 -10.24
CA THR A 261 -25.08 -9.70 -9.34
C THR A 261 -25.12 -8.19 -9.51
N ARG A 262 -23.96 -7.52 -9.60
CA ARG A 262 -23.86 -6.07 -9.82
C ARG A 262 -24.53 -5.64 -11.13
N GLY A 263 -24.32 -6.38 -12.22
CA GLY A 263 -24.94 -6.07 -13.53
C GLY A 263 -26.46 -6.27 -13.55
N ARG A 264 -26.99 -7.26 -12.81
CA ARG A 264 -28.43 -7.42 -12.59
C ARG A 264 -28.99 -6.31 -11.70
N LEU A 265 -28.25 -5.92 -10.67
CA LEU A 265 -28.62 -4.85 -9.75
C LEU A 265 -28.66 -3.48 -10.44
N GLN A 266 -27.71 -3.17 -11.32
CA GLN A 266 -27.74 -1.94 -12.12
C GLN A 266 -28.99 -1.84 -12.99
N ARG A 267 -29.40 -2.95 -13.63
CA ARG A 267 -30.67 -3.02 -14.38
C ARG A 267 -31.89 -2.86 -13.48
N LEU A 268 -31.85 -3.41 -12.27
CA LEU A 268 -32.92 -3.28 -11.28
C LEU A 268 -33.08 -1.81 -10.85
N ILE A 269 -31.98 -1.18 -10.43
CA ILE A 269 -31.94 0.21 -9.94
C ILE A 269 -32.42 1.20 -10.99
N THR A 270 -32.06 0.97 -12.26
CA THR A 270 -32.40 1.90 -13.36
C THR A 270 -33.83 1.73 -13.90
N ARG A 271 -34.41 0.52 -13.78
CA ARG A 271 -35.70 0.19 -14.42
C ARG A 271 -36.87 0.03 -13.46
N GLU A 272 -36.64 -0.31 -12.20
CA GLU A 272 -37.75 -0.53 -11.27
C GLU A 272 -38.39 0.79 -10.85
N SER A 273 -39.72 0.77 -10.74
CA SER A 273 -40.49 1.92 -10.27
C SER A 273 -40.40 2.11 -8.75
N ARG A 274 -40.27 1.01 -7.99
CA ARG A 274 -40.14 1.01 -6.52
C ARG A 274 -38.74 0.58 -6.09
N PRO A 275 -38.10 1.27 -5.13
CA PRO A 275 -36.73 0.96 -4.72
C PRO A 275 -36.66 -0.17 -3.69
N HIS A 276 -37.29 -1.33 -3.93
CA HIS A 276 -37.27 -2.45 -2.97
C HIS A 276 -35.85 -2.96 -2.68
N TRP A 277 -34.93 -2.78 -3.63
CA TRP A 277 -33.51 -3.05 -3.45
C TRP A 277 -32.90 -2.28 -2.27
N GLY A 278 -33.46 -1.15 -1.86
CA GLY A 278 -33.01 -0.38 -0.70
C GLY A 278 -33.09 -1.17 0.60
N ALA A 279 -34.02 -2.13 0.73
CA ALA A 279 -34.10 -2.98 1.92
C ALA A 279 -32.86 -3.88 2.09
N LEU A 280 -32.13 -4.17 1.00
CA LEU A 280 -30.89 -4.95 1.03
C LEU A 280 -29.72 -4.18 1.66
N CYS A 281 -29.84 -2.86 1.79
CA CYS A 281 -28.80 -1.99 2.34
C CYS A 281 -28.57 -2.19 3.85
N PHE A 282 -29.47 -2.87 4.56
CA PHE A 282 -29.34 -3.18 5.99
C PHE A 282 -28.38 -4.35 6.28
N ASP A 283 -27.76 -4.92 5.25
CA ASP A 283 -26.67 -5.89 5.33
C ASP A 283 -25.40 -5.26 4.74
N ALA A 284 -24.32 -5.21 5.52
CA ALA A 284 -23.10 -4.50 5.14
C ALA A 284 -22.43 -5.06 3.87
N ASP A 285 -22.47 -6.37 3.64
CA ASP A 285 -21.86 -6.98 2.47
C ASP A 285 -22.71 -6.72 1.21
N ARG A 286 -24.03 -6.78 1.33
CA ARG A 286 -24.96 -6.42 0.25
C ARG A 286 -24.89 -4.93 -0.07
N PHE A 287 -24.78 -4.09 0.96
CA PHE A 287 -24.61 -2.65 0.80
C PHE A 287 -23.41 -2.31 -0.07
N LEU A 288 -22.26 -2.97 0.13
CA LEU A 288 -21.07 -2.76 -0.72
C LEU A 288 -21.32 -3.14 -2.19
N THR A 289 -22.11 -4.18 -2.43
CA THR A 289 -22.50 -4.59 -3.80
C THR A 289 -23.41 -3.54 -4.44
N VAL A 290 -24.36 -2.99 -3.67
CA VAL A 290 -25.21 -1.87 -4.07
C VAL A 290 -24.38 -0.62 -4.39
N GLN A 291 -23.42 -0.26 -3.53
CA GLN A 291 -22.52 0.88 -3.75
C GLN A 291 -21.70 0.71 -5.03
N ARG A 292 -21.18 -0.49 -5.31
CA ARG A 292 -20.46 -0.78 -6.55
C ARG A 292 -21.36 -0.65 -7.79
N ALA A 293 -22.63 -1.04 -7.70
CA ALA A 293 -23.58 -0.86 -8.80
C ALA A 293 -23.91 0.63 -9.03
N LEU A 294 -24.16 1.39 -7.96
CA LEU A 294 -24.45 2.83 -8.03
C LEU A 294 -23.24 3.66 -8.51
N ALA A 295 -22.01 3.24 -8.17
CA ALA A 295 -20.79 3.91 -8.60
C ALA A 295 -20.59 3.89 -10.13
N LEU A 296 -21.17 2.92 -10.84
CA LEU A 296 -21.11 2.81 -12.30
C LEU A 296 -22.09 3.71 -13.05
N LEU A 297 -23.14 4.18 -12.38
CA LEU A 297 -24.13 5.05 -13.01
C LEU A 297 -23.47 6.39 -13.40
N SER A 298 -23.92 7.05 -14.45
CA SER A 298 -23.58 8.47 -14.67
C SER A 298 -24.22 9.35 -13.59
N ILE A 299 -23.80 10.61 -13.49
CA ILE A 299 -24.44 11.54 -12.54
C ILE A 299 -25.91 11.78 -12.91
N GLU A 300 -26.24 11.77 -14.20
CA GLU A 300 -27.59 11.89 -14.74
C GLU A 300 -28.43 10.64 -14.43
N GLU A 301 -27.86 9.44 -14.59
CA GLU A 301 -28.53 8.18 -14.25
C GLU A 301 -28.78 8.08 -12.74
N LEU A 302 -27.81 8.49 -11.92
CA LEU A 302 -27.96 8.54 -10.47
C LEU A 302 -29.04 9.57 -10.07
N ALA A 303 -29.12 10.71 -10.75
CA ALA A 303 -30.16 11.71 -10.52
C ALA A 303 -31.55 11.23 -10.96
N ALA A 304 -31.65 10.47 -12.04
CA ALA A 304 -32.90 9.82 -12.45
C ALA A 304 -33.37 8.80 -11.40
N CYS A 305 -32.44 7.97 -10.90
CA CYS A 305 -32.70 7.05 -9.81
C CYS A 305 -33.17 7.78 -8.53
N ALA A 306 -32.47 8.85 -8.15
CA ALA A 306 -32.87 9.70 -7.02
C ALA A 306 -34.29 10.25 -7.19
N THR A 307 -34.63 10.73 -8.38
CA THR A 307 -35.99 11.22 -8.68
C THR A 307 -37.03 10.12 -8.54
N GLN A 308 -36.77 8.90 -9.02
CA GLN A 308 -37.67 7.76 -8.85
C GLN A 308 -37.87 7.40 -7.37
N VAL A 309 -36.77 7.35 -6.60
CA VAL A 309 -36.82 7.11 -5.15
C VAL A 309 -37.65 8.18 -4.45
N LEU A 310 -37.49 9.46 -4.81
CA LEU A 310 -38.24 10.57 -4.22
C LEU A 310 -39.75 10.50 -4.51
N VAL A 311 -40.13 10.17 -5.75
CA VAL A 311 -41.55 10.07 -6.15
C VAL A 311 -42.29 9.01 -5.37
N GLN A 312 -41.61 7.92 -5.00
CA GLN A 312 -42.21 6.80 -4.28
C GLN A 312 -41.69 6.66 -2.85
N TYR A 313 -41.08 7.73 -2.33
CA TYR A 313 -40.43 7.70 -1.03
C TYR A 313 -41.44 7.41 0.07
N GLN A 314 -41.12 6.40 0.87
CA GLN A 314 -41.77 6.11 2.14
C GLN A 314 -40.68 5.96 3.19
N ASP A 315 -41.01 6.28 4.44
CA ASP A 315 -40.08 6.13 5.56
C ASP A 315 -40.05 4.65 6.04
N ASP A 316 -39.90 3.74 5.08
CA ASP A 316 -39.76 2.30 5.25
C ASP A 316 -38.32 1.85 4.96
N ALA A 317 -38.01 0.57 5.20
CA ALA A 317 -36.66 0.05 4.96
C ALA A 317 -36.18 0.27 3.52
N ALA A 318 -37.08 0.17 2.53
CA ALA A 318 -36.71 0.37 1.13
C ALA A 318 -36.32 1.83 0.84
N GLY A 319 -37.13 2.81 1.26
CA GLY A 319 -36.85 4.23 1.06
C GLY A 319 -35.64 4.71 1.86
N VAL A 320 -35.53 4.30 3.13
CA VAL A 320 -34.38 4.59 4.00
C VAL A 320 -33.09 4.06 3.37
N GLY A 321 -33.07 2.79 2.98
CA GLY A 321 -31.88 2.17 2.41
C GLY A 321 -31.48 2.69 1.04
N ALA A 322 -32.44 3.00 0.18
CA ALA A 322 -32.15 3.58 -1.13
C ALA A 322 -31.59 5.01 -1.01
N SER A 323 -32.17 5.84 -0.15
CA SER A 323 -31.72 7.22 0.06
C SER A 323 -30.30 7.30 0.65
N GLU A 324 -29.98 6.50 1.68
CA GLU A 324 -28.61 6.43 2.24
C GLU A 324 -27.61 5.84 1.24
N ALA A 325 -28.01 4.85 0.44
CA ALA A 325 -27.14 4.27 -0.57
C ALA A 325 -26.80 5.29 -1.67
N ILE A 326 -27.78 6.07 -2.14
CA ILE A 326 -27.55 7.15 -3.12
C ILE A 326 -26.68 8.25 -2.52
N PHE A 327 -26.91 8.63 -1.26
CA PHE A 327 -26.07 9.59 -0.53
C PHE A 327 -24.59 9.14 -0.50
N CYS A 328 -24.33 7.87 -0.18
CA CYS A 328 -22.99 7.32 -0.18
C CYS A 328 -22.40 7.24 -1.60
N ALA A 329 -23.19 6.84 -2.61
CA ALA A 329 -22.72 6.76 -3.98
C ALA A 329 -22.32 8.13 -4.55
N LEU A 330 -23.04 9.20 -4.15
CA LEU A 330 -22.73 10.58 -4.52
C LEU A 330 -21.32 11.01 -4.07
N SER A 331 -20.83 10.48 -2.94
CA SER A 331 -19.50 10.78 -2.41
C SER A 331 -18.32 10.30 -3.26
N THR A 332 -18.58 9.39 -4.19
CA THR A 332 -17.53 8.88 -5.10
C THR A 332 -17.28 9.81 -6.30
N ARG A 333 -18.07 10.88 -6.43
CA ARG A 333 -18.04 11.84 -7.54
C ARG A 333 -17.19 13.06 -7.20
N ASP A 334 -16.63 13.69 -8.23
CA ASP A 334 -15.98 15.01 -8.08
C ASP A 334 -17.04 16.12 -8.05
N LEU A 335 -17.66 16.29 -6.88
CA LEU A 335 -18.73 17.26 -6.63
C LEU A 335 -18.23 18.71 -6.72
N SER A 336 -16.92 18.95 -6.60
CA SER A 336 -16.33 20.30 -6.66
C SER A 336 -16.39 20.93 -8.06
N ARG A 337 -16.49 20.10 -9.11
CA ARG A 337 -16.47 20.53 -10.52
C ARG A 337 -17.81 20.36 -11.24
N GLN A 338 -18.79 19.72 -10.60
CA GLN A 338 -20.05 19.35 -11.23
C GLN A 338 -21.23 19.98 -10.52
N ALA A 339 -22.17 20.55 -11.28
CA ALA A 339 -23.43 21.01 -10.72
C ALA A 339 -24.26 19.80 -10.29
N VAL A 340 -24.50 19.65 -8.98
CA VAL A 340 -25.29 18.54 -8.45
C VAL A 340 -26.77 18.71 -8.84
N PRO A 341 -27.39 17.74 -9.54
CA PRO A 341 -28.81 17.77 -9.90
C PRO A 341 -29.76 17.87 -8.69
N GLU A 342 -30.93 18.47 -8.88
CA GLU A 342 -31.88 18.76 -7.78
C GLU A 342 -32.35 17.51 -7.04
N GLY A 343 -32.68 16.42 -7.75
CA GLY A 343 -33.09 15.17 -7.12
C GLY A 343 -32.04 14.61 -6.16
N LEU A 344 -30.75 14.80 -6.45
CA LEU A 344 -29.68 14.37 -5.55
C LEU A 344 -29.57 15.28 -4.31
N ARG A 345 -29.81 16.59 -4.47
CA ARG A 345 -29.89 17.51 -3.32
C ARG A 345 -31.05 17.15 -2.39
N SER A 346 -32.21 16.83 -2.94
CA SER A 346 -33.37 16.41 -2.15
C SER A 346 -33.12 15.11 -1.41
N ILE A 347 -32.38 14.14 -1.98
CA ILE A 347 -31.96 12.94 -1.26
C ILE A 347 -31.07 13.29 -0.07
N VAL A 348 -30.09 14.19 -0.25
CA VAL A 348 -29.23 14.68 0.84
C VAL A 348 -30.08 15.30 1.96
N GLU A 349 -31.04 16.16 1.61
CA GLU A 349 -31.94 16.79 2.58
C GLU A 349 -32.79 15.77 3.36
N ILE A 350 -33.33 14.74 2.69
CA ILE A 350 -34.10 13.67 3.35
C ILE A 350 -33.23 12.89 4.34
N VAL A 351 -32.02 12.50 3.93
CA VAL A 351 -31.09 11.74 4.79
C VAL A 351 -30.73 12.57 6.02
N LEU A 352 -30.35 13.84 5.84
CA LEU A 352 -29.99 14.71 6.96
C LEU A 352 -31.17 15.02 7.88
N THR A 353 -32.37 15.26 7.32
CA THR A 353 -33.58 15.50 8.11
C THR A 353 -33.87 14.32 9.02
N ARG A 354 -33.71 13.09 8.49
CA ARG A 354 -33.90 11.87 9.28
C ARG A 354 -32.86 11.73 10.38
N MET A 355 -31.59 12.02 10.09
CA MET A 355 -30.51 11.95 11.07
C MET A 355 -30.74 12.93 12.22
N VAL A 356 -31.12 14.18 11.91
CA VAL A 356 -31.44 15.20 12.93
C VAL A 356 -32.64 14.77 13.78
N GLY A 357 -33.65 14.13 13.18
CA GLY A 357 -34.86 13.71 13.89
C GLY A 357 -34.69 12.48 14.79
N VAL A 358 -33.75 11.57 14.49
CA VAL A 358 -33.66 10.26 15.17
C VAL A 358 -32.44 10.12 16.07
N VAL A 359 -31.28 10.66 15.68
CA VAL A 359 -30.02 10.53 16.43
C VAL A 359 -29.28 11.88 16.42
N PRO A 360 -29.75 12.89 17.18
CA PRO A 360 -29.11 14.20 17.19
C PRO A 360 -27.64 14.10 17.63
N ASP A 361 -27.36 13.32 18.67
CA ASP A 361 -26.03 13.28 19.32
C ASP A 361 -24.92 12.71 18.43
N THR A 362 -25.23 11.90 17.42
CA THR A 362 -24.21 11.38 16.49
C THR A 362 -24.83 11.08 15.12
N PRO A 363 -24.33 11.70 14.03
CA PRO A 363 -24.84 11.46 12.68
C PRO A 363 -24.47 10.05 12.20
N SER A 364 -25.28 9.05 12.55
CA SER A 364 -25.09 7.63 12.17
C SER A 364 -26.00 7.21 11.03
N SER A 365 -25.49 6.35 10.14
CA SER A 365 -26.30 5.64 9.15
C SER A 365 -27.30 4.68 9.82
N MET A 366 -28.54 4.62 9.34
CA MET A 366 -29.54 3.66 9.81
C MET A 366 -29.40 2.29 9.16
N THR A 367 -28.74 2.20 8.01
CA THR A 367 -28.64 0.96 7.23
C THR A 367 -27.49 0.09 7.70
N ILE A 368 -26.27 0.59 7.58
CA ILE A 368 -25.04 -0.16 7.93
C ILE A 368 -24.54 0.13 9.35
N GLY A 369 -25.14 1.11 10.03
CA GLY A 369 -24.71 1.54 11.36
C GLY A 369 -23.22 1.83 11.39
N TRP A 370 -22.52 1.18 12.34
CA TRP A 370 -21.07 1.27 12.49
C TRP A 370 -20.31 0.07 11.90
N ALA A 371 -20.94 -0.75 11.04
CA ALA A 371 -20.24 -1.84 10.37
C ALA A 371 -19.27 -1.33 9.28
N LEU A 372 -19.56 -0.15 8.71
CA LEU A 372 -18.78 0.51 7.65
C LEU A 372 -18.58 2.00 7.95
N PRO A 373 -17.92 2.35 9.07
CA PRO A 373 -17.81 3.74 9.54
C PRO A 373 -16.97 4.59 8.58
N ASP A 374 -15.97 3.98 7.93
CA ASP A 374 -15.08 4.62 6.96
C ASP A 374 -15.83 5.12 5.72
N LEU A 375 -16.71 4.28 5.16
CA LEU A 375 -17.55 4.66 4.02
C LEU A 375 -18.51 5.80 4.38
N TRP A 376 -19.15 5.72 5.54
CA TRP A 376 -20.12 6.73 5.97
C TRP A 376 -19.46 8.09 6.21
N ILE A 377 -18.35 8.12 6.95
CA ILE A 377 -17.61 9.36 7.21
C ILE A 377 -17.02 9.93 5.92
N GLY A 378 -16.47 9.07 5.06
CA GLY A 378 -16.04 9.47 3.71
C GLY A 378 -17.17 10.14 2.92
N ALA A 379 -18.40 9.63 3.04
CA ALA A 379 -19.56 10.23 2.40
C ALA A 379 -19.93 11.60 2.98
N CYS A 380 -20.04 11.71 4.31
CA CYS A 380 -20.35 12.98 4.98
C CYS A 380 -19.29 14.06 4.67
N TRP A 381 -18.01 13.72 4.70
CA TRP A 381 -16.93 14.63 4.34
C TRP A 381 -17.01 15.05 2.87
N SER A 382 -17.08 14.09 1.94
CA SER A 382 -17.11 14.40 0.50
C SER A 382 -18.32 15.25 0.11
N VAL A 383 -19.51 14.92 0.62
CA VAL A 383 -20.74 15.67 0.34
C VAL A 383 -20.65 17.08 0.90
N SER A 384 -20.21 17.25 2.15
CA SER A 384 -20.10 18.59 2.73
C SER A 384 -19.07 19.47 2.05
N LEU A 385 -17.92 18.91 1.66
CA LEU A 385 -16.84 19.64 1.00
C LEU A 385 -17.19 20.01 -0.45
N GLY A 386 -18.02 19.20 -1.11
CA GLY A 386 -18.36 19.36 -2.52
C GLY A 386 -19.68 20.09 -2.80
N MET A 387 -20.55 20.26 -1.81
CA MET A 387 -21.89 20.84 -1.98
C MET A 387 -22.13 22.03 -1.06
N ALA A 388 -22.97 22.96 -1.49
CA ALA A 388 -23.49 24.02 -0.63
C ALA A 388 -24.27 23.42 0.55
N ARG A 389 -24.20 24.07 1.71
CA ARG A 389 -24.94 23.67 2.91
C ARG A 389 -26.45 23.63 2.60
N PRO A 390 -27.15 22.53 2.93
CA PRO A 390 -28.61 22.45 2.80
C PRO A 390 -29.33 23.50 3.63
N ARG A 391 -30.60 23.77 3.32
CA ARG A 391 -31.42 24.76 4.04
C ARG A 391 -31.85 24.29 5.44
N LEU A 392 -31.63 23.02 5.76
CA LEU A 392 -31.89 22.43 7.06
C LEU A 392 -30.92 22.98 8.13
N GLU A 393 -31.44 23.18 9.35
CA GLU A 393 -30.62 23.50 10.51
C GLU A 393 -29.85 22.25 10.96
N ILE A 394 -28.53 22.27 10.78
CA ILE A 394 -27.62 21.19 11.18
C ILE A 394 -26.88 21.64 12.45
N PRO A 395 -26.84 20.81 13.51
CA PRO A 395 -26.15 21.16 14.75
C PRO A 395 -24.66 21.45 14.56
N GLU A 396 -24.12 22.46 15.27
CA GLU A 396 -22.72 22.86 15.13
C GLU A 396 -21.72 21.78 15.56
N TYR A 397 -22.07 20.95 16.55
CA TYR A 397 -21.22 19.84 16.99
C TYR A 397 -21.04 18.74 15.91
N TRP A 398 -21.80 18.78 14.80
CA TRP A 398 -21.56 17.93 13.64
C TRP A 398 -20.42 18.41 12.73
N ALA A 399 -19.74 19.50 13.06
CA ALA A 399 -18.68 20.08 12.23
C ALA A 399 -17.56 19.08 11.87
N SER A 400 -17.22 18.14 12.77
CA SER A 400 -16.24 17.08 12.50
C SER A 400 -16.72 16.04 11.47
N PHE A 401 -18.04 15.87 11.32
CA PHE A 401 -18.68 14.98 10.34
C PHE A 401 -18.97 15.67 9.01
N PHE A 402 -19.20 16.98 9.01
CA PHE A 402 -19.51 17.76 7.79
C PHE A 402 -18.59 18.98 7.63
N PRO A 403 -17.26 18.78 7.55
CA PRO A 403 -16.27 19.86 7.60
C PRO A 403 -16.39 20.88 6.46
N GLY A 404 -17.12 20.57 5.39
CA GLY A 404 -17.32 21.50 4.30
C GLY A 404 -18.36 22.60 4.56
N TRP A 405 -19.25 22.43 5.53
CA TRP A 405 -20.36 23.35 5.82
C TRP A 405 -20.16 24.26 7.03
N PHE A 406 -19.08 24.02 7.78
CA PHE A 406 -18.75 24.75 8.99
C PHE A 406 -17.36 25.39 8.88
N ASP A 407 -17.13 26.35 9.77
CA ASP A 407 -15.80 26.84 10.07
C ASP A 407 -15.03 25.79 10.89
N LEU A 408 -13.73 25.64 10.63
CA LEU A 408 -12.92 24.56 11.19
C LEU A 408 -11.95 25.02 12.29
N ASP A 409 -11.97 26.30 12.66
CA ASP A 409 -11.01 26.89 13.59
C ASP A 409 -11.02 26.23 14.99
N GLU A 410 -12.19 25.80 15.48
CA GLU A 410 -12.35 25.20 16.82
C GLU A 410 -12.90 23.76 16.78
N VAL A 411 -12.85 23.08 15.63
CA VAL A 411 -13.47 21.77 15.48
C VAL A 411 -12.67 20.68 16.18
N ASN A 412 -13.36 19.93 17.06
CA ASN A 412 -12.82 18.73 17.68
C ASN A 412 -13.10 17.48 16.82
N PHE A 413 -12.03 16.85 16.33
CA PHE A 413 -12.11 15.64 15.52
C PHE A 413 -12.08 14.32 16.34
N SER A 414 -12.16 14.37 17.67
CA SER A 414 -12.19 13.16 18.52
C SER A 414 -13.30 12.19 18.11
N ASP A 415 -14.45 12.72 17.71
CA ASP A 415 -15.66 11.94 17.47
C ASP A 415 -15.58 11.09 16.20
N VAL A 416 -14.75 11.49 15.24
CA VAL A 416 -14.50 10.78 13.99
C VAL A 416 -13.17 10.01 13.99
N SER A 417 -12.30 10.27 14.96
CA SER A 417 -10.95 9.68 15.01
C SER A 417 -10.97 8.16 15.13
N TRP A 418 -11.89 7.59 15.93
CA TRP A 418 -12.04 6.14 16.06
C TRP A 418 -12.71 5.50 14.84
N MET A 419 -13.54 6.26 14.12
CA MET A 419 -14.22 5.80 12.89
C MET A 419 -13.27 5.71 11.70
N LEU A 420 -12.28 6.59 11.67
CA LEU A 420 -11.20 6.61 10.70
C LEU A 420 -9.97 5.89 11.26
N ASP A 421 -10.12 4.60 11.59
CA ASP A 421 -8.98 3.77 11.97
C ASP A 421 -8.01 3.66 10.79
N TRP A 422 -7.08 4.59 10.77
CA TRP A 422 -6.10 4.78 9.73
C TRP A 422 -5.14 3.58 9.66
N GLN A 423 -4.95 2.83 10.74
CA GLN A 423 -4.17 1.59 10.69
C GLN A 423 -4.88 0.50 9.87
N SER A 424 -6.21 0.48 9.89
CA SER A 424 -7.03 -0.42 9.11
C SER A 424 -7.19 0.05 7.66
N LEU A 425 -7.29 1.37 7.42
CA LEU A 425 -7.38 1.94 6.06
C LEU A 425 -6.19 1.57 5.17
N ALA A 426 -4.96 1.60 5.70
CA ALA A 426 -3.77 1.21 4.94
C ALA A 426 -3.77 -0.24 4.46
N ARG A 427 -4.62 -1.10 5.06
CA ARG A 427 -4.77 -2.51 4.71
C ARG A 427 -6.14 -2.82 4.13
N SER A 428 -6.99 -1.81 3.98
CA SER A 428 -8.35 -2.01 3.50
C SER A 428 -8.28 -2.51 2.05
N PRO A 429 -8.92 -3.65 1.74
CA PRO A 429 -8.99 -4.12 0.38
C PRO A 429 -9.85 -3.17 -0.49
N ARG A 430 -10.67 -2.30 0.12
CA ARG A 430 -11.62 -1.38 -0.53
C ARG A 430 -10.96 -0.07 -0.95
N ARG A 431 -10.15 -0.13 -2.01
CA ARG A 431 -9.34 0.99 -2.52
C ARG A 431 -10.16 2.24 -2.85
N GLN A 432 -11.40 2.10 -3.33
CA GLN A 432 -12.22 3.25 -3.69
C GLN A 432 -12.64 4.08 -2.46
N ILE A 433 -13.06 3.42 -1.37
CA ILE A 433 -13.38 4.10 -0.11
C ILE A 433 -12.15 4.81 0.45
N VAL A 434 -11.00 4.13 0.46
CA VAL A 434 -9.72 4.72 0.87
C VAL A 434 -9.40 5.96 0.03
N LYS A 435 -9.58 5.90 -1.29
CA LYS A 435 -9.36 7.04 -2.19
C LYS A 435 -10.26 8.23 -1.84
N THR A 436 -11.56 8.01 -1.64
CA THR A 436 -12.50 9.07 -1.23
C THR A 436 -12.07 9.70 0.11
N ILE A 437 -11.76 8.89 1.12
CA ILE A 437 -11.32 9.39 2.43
C ILE A 437 -10.03 10.21 2.30
N LEU A 438 -9.04 9.74 1.54
CA LEU A 438 -7.79 10.48 1.33
C LEU A 438 -8.02 11.81 0.60
N GLN A 439 -8.86 11.82 -0.43
CA GLN A 439 -9.24 13.05 -1.14
C GLN A 439 -9.95 14.05 -0.23
N SER A 440 -10.91 13.58 0.58
CA SER A 440 -11.60 14.42 1.55
C SER A 440 -10.66 14.90 2.65
N SER A 441 -9.79 14.03 3.18
CA SER A 441 -8.79 14.37 4.20
C SER A 441 -7.90 15.53 3.77
N LYS A 442 -7.42 15.48 2.52
CA LYS A 442 -6.68 16.58 1.90
C LYS A 442 -7.49 17.87 1.91
N ALA A 443 -8.73 17.83 1.42
CA ALA A 443 -9.59 19.01 1.31
C ALA A 443 -9.99 19.59 2.69
N VAL A 444 -10.14 18.76 3.72
CA VAL A 444 -10.29 19.22 5.11
C VAL A 444 -9.07 20.00 5.55
N VAL A 445 -7.87 19.43 5.40
CA VAL A 445 -6.62 20.09 5.80
C VAL A 445 -6.38 21.39 5.04
N GLU A 446 -6.81 21.46 3.78
CA GLU A 446 -6.68 22.69 2.99
C GLU A 446 -7.53 23.85 3.51
N ARG A 447 -8.58 23.57 4.28
CA ARG A 447 -9.48 24.57 4.89
C ARG A 447 -9.07 24.99 6.30
N LEU A 448 -8.16 24.26 6.94
CA LEU A 448 -7.74 24.55 8.31
C LEU A 448 -6.90 25.84 8.38
N ALA A 449 -7.29 26.78 9.24
CA ALA A 449 -6.46 27.95 9.57
C ALA A 449 -5.31 27.57 10.53
N ALA A 450 -5.57 26.66 11.47
CA ALA A 450 -4.61 26.16 12.46
C ALA A 450 -4.66 24.63 12.59
N VAL A 451 -3.63 24.05 13.20
CA VAL A 451 -3.55 22.62 13.45
C VAL A 451 -4.52 22.24 14.59
N PRO A 452 -5.42 21.25 14.40
CA PRO A 452 -6.29 20.75 15.45
C PRO A 452 -5.49 20.10 16.59
N ALA A 453 -5.98 20.20 17.82
CA ALA A 453 -5.28 19.64 18.99
C ALA A 453 -5.13 18.11 18.94
N SER A 454 -6.06 17.40 18.29
CA SER A 454 -6.03 15.94 18.13
C SER A 454 -6.57 15.55 16.75
N PRO A 455 -5.75 15.69 15.69
CA PRO A 455 -6.18 15.38 14.34
C PRO A 455 -6.26 13.86 14.13
N PRO A 456 -7.24 13.35 13.36
CA PRO A 456 -7.28 11.95 12.97
C PRO A 456 -6.02 11.56 12.19
N GLY A 457 -5.55 10.33 12.36
CA GLY A 457 -4.33 9.84 11.71
C GLY A 457 -4.33 9.99 10.18
N VAL A 458 -5.50 9.93 9.54
CA VAL A 458 -5.65 10.13 8.09
C VAL A 458 -5.30 11.55 7.62
N LEU A 459 -5.37 12.55 8.51
CA LEU A 459 -5.01 13.94 8.20
C LEU A 459 -3.50 14.20 8.30
N ILE A 460 -2.76 13.36 9.05
CA ILE A 460 -1.36 13.61 9.41
C ILE A 460 -0.44 13.80 8.18
N PRO A 461 -0.49 12.98 7.12
CA PRO A 461 0.32 13.22 5.93
C PRO A 461 0.07 14.60 5.30
N TYR A 462 -1.18 15.06 5.30
CA TYR A 462 -1.55 16.35 4.73
C TYR A 462 -1.17 17.51 5.65
N LEU A 463 -1.23 17.31 6.98
CA LEU A 463 -0.75 18.28 7.96
C LEU A 463 0.76 18.48 7.84
N VAL A 464 1.53 17.40 7.73
CA VAL A 464 2.97 17.49 7.45
C VAL A 464 3.22 18.22 6.12
N ALA A 465 2.47 17.89 5.07
CA ALA A 465 2.65 18.53 3.77
C ALA A 465 2.34 20.04 3.75
N ARG A 466 1.46 20.52 4.65
CA ARG A 466 1.02 21.92 4.71
C ARG A 466 1.75 22.76 5.75
N PHE A 467 2.09 22.18 6.91
CA PHE A 467 2.57 22.91 8.09
C PHE A 467 4.00 22.53 8.51
N ALA A 468 4.72 21.70 7.75
CA ALA A 468 6.12 21.38 8.03
C ALA A 468 7.00 22.64 8.13
N GLY A 469 7.77 22.75 9.21
CA GLY A 469 8.64 23.87 9.52
C GLY A 469 7.94 25.06 10.19
N THR A 470 6.61 25.02 10.38
CA THR A 470 5.87 26.09 11.05
C THR A 470 5.37 25.71 12.45
N GLN A 471 5.50 24.45 12.84
CA GLN A 471 5.05 23.95 14.14
C GLN A 471 6.22 23.71 15.09
N SER A 472 5.92 23.41 16.35
CA SER A 472 6.95 23.01 17.30
C SER A 472 7.57 21.66 16.89
N ALA A 473 8.85 21.45 17.24
CA ALA A 473 9.54 20.19 16.98
C ALA A 473 8.82 19.00 17.63
N GLU A 474 8.19 19.20 18.79
CA GLU A 474 7.38 18.19 19.48
C GLU A 474 6.13 17.78 18.67
N ALA A 475 5.41 18.75 18.11
CA ALA A 475 4.22 18.48 17.30
C ALA A 475 4.59 17.74 16.01
N GLU A 476 5.64 18.20 15.31
CA GLU A 476 6.14 17.54 14.10
C GLU A 476 6.66 16.13 14.40
N ALA A 477 7.37 15.94 15.51
CA ALA A 477 7.79 14.62 15.96
C ALA A 477 6.61 13.70 16.27
N GLY A 478 5.52 14.24 16.83
CA GLY A 478 4.27 13.51 17.02
C GLY A 478 3.69 12.98 15.71
N TRP A 479 3.66 13.81 14.67
CA TRP A 479 3.19 13.42 13.34
C TRP A 479 4.08 12.37 12.67
N TRP A 480 5.40 12.57 12.71
CA TRP A 480 6.34 11.60 12.16
C TRP A 480 6.30 10.28 12.93
N LYS A 481 6.18 10.33 14.26
CA LYS A 481 5.98 9.15 15.10
C LYS A 481 4.74 8.38 14.68
N GLU A 482 3.59 9.05 14.51
CA GLU A 482 2.37 8.41 14.03
C GLU A 482 2.64 7.65 12.72
N ILE A 483 3.14 8.33 11.68
CA ILE A 483 3.43 7.73 10.37
C ILE A 483 4.37 6.51 10.50
N LEU A 484 5.46 6.63 11.26
CA LEU A 484 6.52 5.63 11.37
C LEU A 484 6.15 4.43 12.25
N ASP A 485 5.36 4.65 13.31
CA ASP A 485 4.86 3.59 14.19
C ASP A 485 3.60 2.91 13.63
N SER A 486 3.07 3.39 12.50
CA SER A 486 1.91 2.81 11.85
C SER A 486 2.14 1.35 11.45
N ARG A 487 1.04 0.60 11.28
CA ARG A 487 1.10 -0.79 10.79
C ARG A 487 1.64 -0.92 9.37
N ASP A 488 1.73 0.19 8.63
CA ASP A 488 2.19 0.25 7.24
C ASP A 488 2.78 1.64 6.89
N PRO A 489 4.00 1.93 7.34
CA PRO A 489 4.59 3.26 7.20
C PRO A 489 4.79 3.67 5.73
N LEU A 490 5.08 2.71 4.85
CA LEU A 490 5.31 3.00 3.43
C LEU A 490 4.04 3.46 2.71
N PHE A 491 2.86 2.98 3.10
CA PHE A 491 1.60 3.46 2.55
C PHE A 491 1.40 4.95 2.86
N TRP A 492 1.56 5.34 4.13
CA TRP A 492 1.35 6.71 4.59
C TRP A 492 2.42 7.68 4.11
N LEU A 493 3.67 7.23 4.03
CA LEU A 493 4.73 8.00 3.40
C LEU A 493 4.47 8.23 1.91
N ARG A 494 3.91 7.25 1.20
CA ARG A 494 3.55 7.43 -0.21
C ARG A 494 2.42 8.45 -0.38
N VAL A 495 1.42 8.43 0.49
CA VAL A 495 0.40 9.50 0.55
C VAL A 495 1.04 10.87 0.76
N LEU A 496 1.96 11.01 1.72
CA LEU A 496 2.71 12.24 1.97
C LEU A 496 3.49 12.70 0.73
N ILE A 497 4.21 11.78 0.08
CA ILE A 497 5.05 12.09 -1.08
C ILE A 497 4.21 12.50 -2.29
N ASP A 498 3.09 11.81 -2.53
CA ASP A 498 2.17 12.16 -3.63
C ASP A 498 1.66 13.59 -3.45
N VAL A 499 1.37 14.01 -2.22
CA VAL A 499 0.96 15.40 -1.90
C VAL A 499 2.12 16.37 -1.99
N ALA A 500 3.30 16.01 -1.48
CA ALA A 500 4.50 16.86 -1.50
C ALA A 500 4.96 17.22 -2.93
N ARG A 501 4.59 16.40 -3.91
CA ARG A 501 4.90 16.61 -5.34
C ARG A 501 3.90 17.52 -6.07
N GLU A 502 2.82 17.92 -5.40
CA GLU A 502 1.82 18.80 -6.01
C GLU A 502 2.34 20.24 -6.17
N PRO A 503 1.89 20.98 -7.21
CA PRO A 503 2.26 22.38 -7.39
C PRO A 503 1.91 23.24 -6.17
N GLY A 504 2.83 24.12 -5.78
CA GLY A 504 2.65 25.04 -4.64
C GLY A 504 3.03 24.46 -3.28
N ARG A 505 3.53 23.22 -3.23
CA ARG A 505 4.13 22.65 -2.01
C ARG A 505 5.62 22.94 -1.91
N GLU A 506 6.13 22.84 -0.70
CA GLU A 506 7.55 23.03 -0.37
C GLU A 506 8.18 21.69 0.06
N PRO A 507 8.51 20.79 -0.90
CA PRO A 507 9.02 19.46 -0.59
C PRO A 507 10.33 19.49 0.22
N ALA A 508 11.13 20.57 0.09
CA ALA A 508 12.32 20.81 0.91
C ALA A 508 12.01 20.95 2.40
N ARG A 509 10.97 21.72 2.78
CA ARG A 509 10.57 21.87 4.18
C ARG A 509 10.00 20.57 4.73
N ILE A 510 9.19 19.87 3.93
CA ILE A 510 8.65 18.56 4.28
C ILE A 510 9.78 17.57 4.56
N ALA A 511 10.75 17.45 3.64
CA ALA A 511 11.91 16.58 3.82
C ALA A 511 12.79 16.99 5.00
N ALA A 512 12.97 18.30 5.25
CA ALA A 512 13.74 18.78 6.40
C ALA A 512 13.06 18.49 7.74
N SER A 513 11.72 18.53 7.83
CA SER A 513 10.97 18.39 9.09
C SER A 513 11.32 17.13 9.88
N ILE A 514 11.48 15.98 9.21
CA ILE A 514 11.81 14.69 9.85
C ILE A 514 13.20 14.70 10.51
N PHE A 515 14.13 15.47 9.96
CA PHE A 515 15.48 15.62 10.49
C PHE A 515 15.52 16.70 11.57
N ASN A 516 14.76 17.78 11.38
CA ASN A 516 14.68 18.89 12.30
C ASN A 516 14.06 18.50 13.65
N CYS A 517 13.14 17.54 13.67
CA CYS A 517 12.51 17.00 14.88
C CYS A 517 13.15 15.69 15.38
N TYR A 518 14.26 15.24 14.78
CA TYR A 518 14.86 13.92 15.07
C TYR A 518 15.17 13.69 16.56
N GLY A 519 15.51 14.76 17.29
CA GLY A 519 15.81 14.77 18.72
C GLY A 519 14.62 14.42 19.62
N GLU A 520 13.41 14.71 19.16
CA GLU A 520 12.15 14.46 19.88
C GLU A 520 11.55 13.07 19.54
N LEU A 521 12.01 12.44 18.46
CA LEU A 521 11.56 11.10 18.10
C LEU A 521 12.02 10.05 19.13
N SER A 522 11.11 9.15 19.52
CA SER A 522 11.45 7.99 20.35
C SER A 522 12.28 6.95 19.59
N GLN A 523 12.81 5.95 20.30
CA GLN A 523 13.71 4.95 19.72
C GLN A 523 13.06 4.14 18.57
N GLY A 524 11.77 3.80 18.67
CA GLY A 524 11.04 3.04 17.65
C GLY A 524 11.03 3.72 16.27
N PRO A 525 10.49 4.94 16.15
CA PRO A 525 10.52 5.73 14.93
C PRO A 525 11.94 5.92 14.36
N ARG A 526 12.94 6.20 15.20
CA ARG A 526 14.34 6.32 14.75
C ARG A 526 14.87 5.02 14.14
N MET A 527 14.56 3.88 14.75
CA MET A 527 14.90 2.57 14.18
C MET A 527 14.17 2.35 12.85
N MET A 528 12.89 2.69 12.77
CA MET A 528 12.13 2.58 11.51
C MET A 528 12.74 3.42 10.40
N LEU A 529 13.10 4.68 10.69
CA LEU A 529 13.80 5.56 9.74
C LEU A 529 15.07 4.96 9.20
N SER A 530 15.86 4.29 10.05
CA SER A 530 17.08 3.62 9.60
C SER A 530 16.81 2.46 8.64
N LEU A 531 15.69 1.74 8.81
CA LEU A 531 15.27 0.62 7.97
C LEU A 531 14.74 1.08 6.61
N ILE A 532 14.05 2.22 6.57
CA ILE A 532 13.44 2.78 5.35
C ILE A 532 14.28 3.89 4.71
N TRP A 533 15.52 4.10 5.18
CA TRP A 533 16.38 5.21 4.74
C TRP A 533 16.53 5.27 3.22
N GLU A 534 16.87 4.15 2.57
CA GLU A 534 17.05 4.11 1.12
C GLU A 534 15.78 4.50 0.38
N TRP A 535 14.62 4.04 0.87
CA TRP A 535 13.33 4.37 0.29
C TRP A 535 12.99 5.86 0.45
N LEU A 536 13.21 6.43 1.64
CA LEU A 536 13.02 7.86 1.89
C LEU A 536 13.96 8.72 1.04
N ARG A 537 15.21 8.28 0.90
CA ARG A 537 16.21 8.93 0.06
C ARG A 537 15.72 9.00 -1.38
N GLU A 538 15.36 7.86 -1.97
CA GLU A 538 14.95 7.76 -3.37
C GLU A 538 13.67 8.57 -3.67
N HIS A 539 12.69 8.56 -2.75
CA HIS A 539 11.37 9.10 -3.07
C HIS A 539 11.09 10.50 -2.53
N LEU A 540 11.80 10.95 -1.49
CA LEU A 540 11.60 12.26 -0.86
C LEU A 540 12.85 13.15 -0.90
N ILE A 541 14.02 12.64 -0.50
CA ILE A 541 15.24 13.47 -0.37
C ILE A 541 15.82 13.83 -1.75
N ASP A 542 16.05 12.82 -2.60
CA ASP A 542 16.66 13.00 -3.92
C ASP A 542 15.70 13.67 -4.92
N PHE A 543 14.43 13.82 -4.55
CA PHE A 543 13.44 14.61 -5.30
C PHE A 543 13.63 16.12 -5.12
N VAL A 544 14.27 16.56 -4.04
CA VAL A 544 14.44 17.98 -3.69
C VAL A 544 15.80 18.49 -4.15
N ALA A 545 15.86 19.75 -4.60
CA ALA A 545 17.11 20.43 -4.88
C ALA A 545 18.00 20.50 -3.61
N PRO A 546 19.25 20.01 -3.64
CA PRO A 546 20.10 19.95 -2.44
C PRO A 546 20.25 21.26 -1.68
N ASP A 547 20.36 22.38 -2.39
CA ASP A 547 20.49 23.72 -1.82
C ASP A 547 19.21 24.16 -1.08
N GLU A 548 18.04 23.90 -1.64
CA GLU A 548 16.76 24.18 -0.99
C GLU A 548 16.58 23.36 0.30
N LEU A 549 16.95 22.07 0.27
CA LEU A 549 16.87 21.20 1.44
C LEU A 549 17.76 21.73 2.56
N LEU A 550 19.03 22.05 2.26
CA LEU A 550 19.98 22.53 3.28
C LEU A 550 19.54 23.86 3.91
N LEU A 551 18.87 24.74 3.16
CA LEU A 551 18.32 25.99 3.69
C LEU A 551 17.18 25.76 4.70
N CYS A 552 16.48 24.63 4.62
CA CYS A 552 15.36 24.30 5.50
C CYS A 552 15.77 23.52 6.76
N LEU A 553 17.03 23.09 6.87
CA LEU A 553 17.50 22.28 8.00
C LEU A 553 17.87 23.15 9.20
N SER A 554 17.45 22.69 10.38
CA SER A 554 17.96 23.18 11.66
C SER A 554 19.37 22.65 11.91
N PRO A 555 20.13 23.21 12.88
CA PRO A 555 21.44 22.67 13.26
C PRO A 555 21.39 21.17 13.62
N LEU A 556 20.29 20.73 14.24
CA LEU A 556 20.05 19.33 14.54
C LEU A 556 19.88 18.50 13.27
N GLY A 557 19.01 18.93 12.35
CA GLY A 557 18.77 18.24 11.09
C GLY A 557 20.03 18.15 10.23
N LEU A 558 20.83 19.22 10.19
CA LEU A 558 22.15 19.23 9.55
C LEU A 558 23.10 18.20 10.18
N GLY A 559 23.10 18.07 11.51
CA GLY A 559 23.87 17.05 12.23
C GLY A 559 23.45 15.62 11.88
N VAL A 560 22.14 15.38 11.68
CA VAL A 560 21.61 14.07 11.25
C VAL A 560 22.06 13.73 9.83
N LEU A 561 22.01 14.68 8.89
CA LEU A 561 22.51 14.46 7.52
C LEU A 561 24.02 14.22 7.49
N LYS A 562 24.81 15.02 8.24
CA LYS A 562 26.26 14.81 8.39
C LYS A 562 26.59 13.40 8.89
N SER A 563 25.81 12.90 9.85
CA SER A 563 26.00 11.54 10.40
C SER A 563 25.63 10.42 9.41
N ASN A 564 24.83 10.72 8.38
CA ASN A 564 24.44 9.79 7.33
C ASN A 564 25.10 10.10 5.97
N PHE A 565 26.20 10.89 5.96
CA PHE A 565 26.83 11.41 4.74
C PHE A 565 27.04 10.36 3.64
N ASN A 566 27.61 9.21 3.98
CA ASN A 566 27.92 8.15 3.01
C ASN A 566 26.68 7.50 2.38
N LYS A 567 25.49 7.71 2.95
CA LYS A 567 24.21 7.21 2.43
C LYS A 567 23.42 8.25 1.65
N LEU A 568 23.96 9.47 1.46
CA LEU A 568 23.32 10.53 0.69
C LEU A 568 23.65 10.38 -0.80
N SER A 569 22.85 10.99 -1.67
CA SER A 569 23.18 11.08 -3.10
C SER A 569 24.40 11.96 -3.35
N PRO A 570 25.16 11.72 -4.44
CA PRO A 570 26.36 12.50 -4.75
C PRO A 570 26.11 14.02 -4.85
N SER A 571 24.96 14.43 -5.39
CA SER A 571 24.58 15.84 -5.50
C SER A 571 24.43 16.50 -4.13
N LEU A 572 23.76 15.82 -3.18
CA LEU A 572 23.57 16.32 -1.82
C LEU A 572 24.87 16.28 -1.01
N GLN A 573 25.71 15.26 -1.19
CA GLN A 573 27.04 15.21 -0.59
C GLN A 573 27.91 16.39 -1.03
N ILE A 574 27.97 16.68 -2.34
CA ILE A 574 28.72 17.82 -2.90
C ILE A 574 28.22 19.13 -2.29
N GLN A 575 26.91 19.32 -2.23
CA GLN A 575 26.33 20.57 -1.71
C GLN A 575 26.56 20.72 -0.20
N LEU A 576 26.48 19.63 0.57
CA LEU A 576 26.81 19.64 1.99
C LEU A 576 28.29 19.99 2.21
N CYS A 577 29.20 19.46 1.39
CA CYS A 577 30.62 19.83 1.47
C CYS A 577 30.84 21.33 1.23
N ARG A 578 30.15 21.92 0.25
CA ARG A 578 30.22 23.37 -0.01
C ARG A 578 29.69 24.19 1.17
N GLU A 579 28.60 23.76 1.78
CA GLU A 579 28.00 24.42 2.95
C GLU A 579 28.96 24.41 4.15
N ILE A 580 29.53 23.24 4.46
CA ILE A 580 30.51 23.07 5.54
C ILE A 580 31.76 23.91 5.24
N ALA A 581 32.25 23.92 3.99
CA ALA A 581 33.43 24.70 3.63
C ALA A 581 33.22 26.19 3.86
N ALA A 582 32.02 26.70 3.56
CA ALA A 582 31.67 28.11 3.68
C ALA A 582 31.37 28.56 5.11
N ARG A 583 30.85 27.68 5.98
CA ARG A 583 30.27 28.09 7.28
C ARG A 583 30.87 27.42 8.52
N ALA A 584 31.49 26.25 8.39
CA ALA A 584 31.98 25.50 9.54
C ALA A 584 33.34 25.99 10.05
N THR A 585 33.50 25.99 11.36
CA THR A 585 34.77 26.20 12.05
C THR A 585 35.74 25.05 11.80
N ALA A 586 37.05 25.28 12.05
CA ALA A 586 38.06 24.23 11.91
C ALA A 586 37.77 22.99 12.79
N ALA A 587 37.22 23.19 13.98
CA ALA A 587 36.83 22.09 14.88
C ALA A 587 35.67 21.26 14.33
N GLU A 588 34.66 21.89 13.73
CA GLU A 588 33.52 21.21 13.11
C GLU A 588 33.91 20.46 11.84
N LYS A 589 34.87 21.00 11.07
CA LYS A 589 35.46 20.29 9.92
C LYS A 589 36.17 19.01 10.39
N LEU A 590 36.95 19.10 11.47
CA LEU A 590 37.64 17.95 12.04
C LEU A 590 36.65 16.88 12.56
N ASP A 591 35.59 17.27 13.28
CA ASP A 591 34.55 16.34 13.73
C ASP A 591 33.81 15.67 12.57
N PHE A 592 33.57 16.41 11.47
CA PHE A 592 32.98 15.86 10.26
C PHE A 592 33.86 14.77 9.63
N TRP A 593 35.17 15.01 9.50
CA TRP A 593 36.11 14.02 8.96
C TRP A 593 36.16 12.72 9.75
N MET A 594 36.02 12.77 11.08
CA MET A 594 36.02 11.58 11.93
C MET A 594 34.82 10.64 11.69
N ARG A 595 33.76 11.10 11.00
CA ARG A 595 32.51 10.36 10.80
C ARG A 595 32.32 9.83 9.38
N ILE A 596 33.09 10.35 8.42
CA ILE A 596 32.98 9.99 7.00
C ILE A 596 33.79 8.74 6.74
N ARG A 597 33.23 7.82 5.95
CA ARG A 597 34.00 6.67 5.48
C ARG A 597 34.64 7.04 4.15
N PRO A 598 35.86 6.59 3.89
CA PRO A 598 36.47 6.74 2.59
C PRO A 598 35.74 5.79 1.63
N ASP A 599 34.86 6.34 0.79
CA ASP A 599 34.22 5.64 -0.31
C ASP A 599 34.66 6.32 -1.62
N PRO A 600 35.35 5.62 -2.55
CA PRO A 600 36.10 6.21 -3.67
C PRO A 600 35.24 6.73 -4.83
N SER A 601 34.19 7.49 -4.54
CA SER A 601 33.41 8.20 -5.53
C SER A 601 34.24 9.35 -6.14
N LYS A 602 34.68 9.18 -7.40
CA LYS A 602 35.45 10.18 -8.17
C LYS A 602 34.76 11.55 -8.26
N THR A 603 33.44 11.57 -8.15
CA THR A 603 32.60 12.77 -8.28
C THR A 603 32.67 13.68 -7.05
N LEU A 604 33.09 13.16 -5.88
CA LEU A 604 33.16 13.92 -4.62
C LEU A 604 34.49 14.63 -4.40
N PHE A 605 35.56 14.16 -5.05
CA PHE A 605 36.93 14.61 -4.81
C PHE A 605 37.07 16.15 -4.82
N ASP A 606 36.55 16.80 -5.87
CA ASP A 606 36.68 18.25 -6.03
C ASP A 606 35.85 19.05 -5.01
N ALA A 607 34.71 18.51 -4.58
CA ALA A 607 33.85 19.15 -3.61
C ALA A 607 34.42 19.09 -2.18
N MET A 608 35.24 18.09 -1.90
CA MET A 608 35.88 17.90 -0.59
C MET A 608 37.20 18.66 -0.44
N LEU A 609 37.85 19.04 -1.55
CA LEU A 609 39.12 19.76 -1.51
C LEU A 609 39.07 21.05 -0.65
N PRO A 610 38.03 21.91 -0.71
CA PRO A 610 37.94 23.12 0.13
C PRO A 610 37.72 22.84 1.63
N LEU A 611 37.38 21.61 2.00
CA LEU A 611 37.22 21.20 3.40
C LEU A 611 38.55 20.84 4.06
N VAL A 612 39.53 20.41 3.26
CA VAL A 612 40.88 20.11 3.75
C VAL A 612 41.58 21.42 4.04
N SER A 613 41.72 21.75 5.32
CA SER A 613 42.47 22.94 5.78
C SER A 613 43.85 22.50 6.24
N ALA A 614 44.91 23.30 6.11
CA ALA A 614 46.16 22.98 6.79
C ALA A 614 46.01 23.21 8.31
N PRO A 615 46.57 22.36 9.19
CA PRO A 615 47.21 21.07 8.98
C PRO A 615 46.26 19.88 9.30
N ASP A 616 45.20 19.70 8.52
CA ASP A 616 44.23 18.60 8.66
C ASP A 616 44.78 17.32 8.03
N SER A 617 45.31 16.43 8.88
CA SER A 617 45.83 15.14 8.46
C SER A 617 44.74 14.16 8.00
N PHE A 618 43.52 14.26 8.53
CA PHE A 618 42.43 13.35 8.18
C PHE A 618 41.89 13.64 6.78
N GLY A 619 41.62 14.91 6.47
CA GLY A 619 41.18 15.32 5.13
C GLY A 619 42.22 14.98 4.05
N ALA A 620 43.51 15.20 4.34
CA ALA A 620 44.60 14.84 3.43
C ALA A 620 44.70 13.32 3.20
N SER A 621 44.56 12.52 4.25
CA SER A 621 44.52 11.05 4.17
C SER A 621 43.34 10.55 3.33
N TRP A 622 42.17 11.17 3.51
CA TRP A 622 40.95 10.81 2.77
C TRP A 622 41.12 11.02 1.26
N LEU A 623 41.75 12.13 0.84
CA LEU A 623 42.00 12.40 -0.59
C LEU A 623 42.84 11.30 -1.26
N TRP A 624 43.85 10.80 -0.56
CA TRP A 624 44.67 9.68 -1.05
C TRP A 624 43.87 8.39 -1.22
N GLN A 625 43.02 8.05 -0.25
CA GLN A 625 42.18 6.86 -0.30
C GLN A 625 41.07 6.97 -1.36
N ALA A 626 40.57 8.18 -1.63
CA ALA A 626 39.52 8.43 -2.61
C ALA A 626 40.04 8.39 -4.06
N ASP A 627 41.12 9.13 -4.36
CA ASP A 627 41.76 9.12 -5.69
C ASP A 627 43.24 9.52 -5.60
N ALA A 628 44.10 8.49 -5.45
CA ALA A 628 45.54 8.65 -5.37
C ALA A 628 46.16 9.31 -6.62
N ALA A 629 45.63 9.02 -7.82
CA ALA A 629 46.15 9.57 -9.06
C ALA A 629 45.87 11.07 -9.17
N ARG A 630 44.65 11.49 -8.79
CA ARG A 630 44.27 12.90 -8.76
C ARG A 630 44.97 13.68 -7.66
N THR A 631 45.23 13.05 -6.52
CA THR A 631 46.03 13.62 -5.42
C THR A 631 47.48 13.89 -5.86
N LEU A 632 48.10 12.94 -6.59
CA LEU A 632 49.42 13.17 -7.21
C LEU A 632 49.43 14.33 -8.21
N GLN A 633 48.34 14.53 -8.96
CA GLN A 633 48.21 15.68 -9.86
C GLN A 633 48.14 17.01 -9.08
N LEU A 634 47.45 17.07 -7.94
CA LEU A 634 47.41 18.25 -7.09
C LEU A 634 48.81 18.63 -6.57
N LEU A 635 49.63 17.65 -6.20
CA LEU A 635 51.02 17.90 -5.78
C LEU A 635 51.88 18.49 -6.90
N ARG A 636 51.67 18.04 -8.14
CA ARG A 636 52.40 18.51 -9.34
C ARG A 636 51.92 19.85 -9.88
N GLY A 637 50.69 20.27 -9.55
CA GLY A 637 50.10 21.54 -10.03
C GLY A 637 50.58 22.76 -9.24
N ASN A 638 50.21 23.96 -9.68
CA ASN A 638 50.38 25.19 -8.89
C ASN A 638 49.24 25.28 -7.87
N GLY A 639 49.54 25.30 -6.57
CA GLY A 639 48.54 25.27 -5.49
C GLY A 639 49.12 25.69 -4.15
N ASP A 640 48.29 25.68 -3.11
CA ASP A 640 48.66 26.08 -1.75
C ASP A 640 49.80 25.21 -1.17
N PRO A 641 50.98 25.79 -0.85
CA PRO A 641 52.11 25.06 -0.29
C PRO A 641 51.80 24.32 1.02
N GLU A 642 50.93 24.86 1.87
CA GLU A 642 50.60 24.25 3.16
C GLU A 642 49.77 22.98 2.96
N LEU A 643 48.78 23.01 2.05
CA LEU A 643 48.02 21.83 1.66
C LEU A 643 48.91 20.75 1.05
N LYS A 644 49.85 21.12 0.18
CA LYS A 644 50.80 20.17 -0.42
C LYS A 644 51.66 19.49 0.64
N CYS A 645 52.18 20.25 1.61
CA CYS A 645 52.92 19.67 2.73
C CYS A 645 52.05 18.68 3.50
N SER A 646 50.80 19.04 3.84
CA SER A 646 49.86 18.15 4.55
C SER A 646 49.57 16.85 3.78
N LEU A 647 49.40 16.93 2.46
CA LEU A 647 49.22 15.76 1.58
C LEU A 647 50.44 14.82 1.58
N VAL A 648 51.66 15.37 1.59
CA VAL A 648 52.88 14.55 1.65
C VAL A 648 53.06 13.91 3.03
N GLU A 649 52.76 14.64 4.10
CA GLU A 649 52.85 14.11 5.47
C GLU A 649 51.84 12.98 5.71
N SER A 650 50.60 13.16 5.25
CA SER A 650 49.46 12.27 5.49
C SER A 650 49.27 11.23 4.38
N PHE A 651 50.34 10.84 3.69
CA PHE A 651 50.26 9.83 2.63
C PHE A 651 49.74 8.48 3.16
N GLU A 652 48.70 7.98 2.48
CA GLU A 652 48.18 6.62 2.60
C GLU A 652 47.96 6.03 1.20
N GLY A 653 48.67 4.96 0.85
CA GLY A 653 48.54 4.38 -0.48
C GLY A 653 49.42 3.15 -0.66
N ASP A 654 49.35 2.57 -1.84
CA ASP A 654 50.11 1.38 -2.19
C ASP A 654 51.57 1.70 -2.58
N ALA A 655 52.36 0.64 -2.76
CA ALA A 655 53.76 0.72 -3.16
C ALA A 655 53.99 1.49 -4.47
N ARG A 656 53.04 1.41 -5.41
CA ARG A 656 53.14 2.10 -6.70
C ARG A 656 52.99 3.60 -6.52
N THR A 657 51.95 4.01 -5.80
CA THR A 657 51.65 5.41 -5.50
C THR A 657 52.77 6.05 -4.68
N PHE A 658 53.35 5.32 -3.72
CA PHE A 658 54.49 5.80 -2.94
C PHE A 658 55.73 6.08 -3.80
N SER A 659 56.00 5.22 -4.80
CA SER A 659 57.10 5.43 -5.74
C SER A 659 56.92 6.73 -6.53
N GLU A 660 55.70 6.98 -7.02
CA GLU A 660 55.39 8.20 -7.76
C GLU A 660 55.44 9.46 -6.88
N LEU A 661 55.01 9.37 -5.61
CA LEU A 661 55.14 10.45 -4.63
C LEU A 661 56.62 10.79 -4.37
N LEU A 662 57.46 9.78 -4.22
CA LEU A 662 58.89 9.95 -3.95
C LEU A 662 59.60 10.68 -5.09
N ASP A 663 59.23 10.38 -6.34
CA ASP A 663 59.75 11.09 -7.52
C ASP A 663 59.32 12.56 -7.52
N VAL A 664 58.08 12.86 -7.14
CA VAL A 664 57.59 14.25 -7.02
C VAL A 664 58.35 15.00 -5.92
N VAL A 665 58.56 14.38 -4.74
CA VAL A 665 59.32 14.97 -3.63
C VAL A 665 60.79 15.23 -3.97
N LYS A 666 61.40 14.38 -4.81
CA LYS A 666 62.78 14.61 -5.29
C LYS A 666 62.86 15.81 -6.23
N GLN A 667 61.89 15.95 -7.13
CA GLN A 667 61.86 16.98 -8.16
C GLN A 667 61.47 18.35 -7.64
N ASP A 668 60.63 18.41 -6.60
CA ASP A 668 60.16 19.65 -6.01
C ASP A 668 60.44 19.73 -4.49
N PRO A 669 61.60 20.30 -4.09
CA PRO A 669 61.92 20.54 -2.68
C PRO A 669 61.00 21.54 -1.98
N SER A 670 60.25 22.36 -2.74
CA SER A 670 59.37 23.41 -2.18
C SER A 670 58.08 22.87 -1.56
N LEU A 671 57.84 21.56 -1.66
CA LEU A 671 56.72 20.86 -1.01
C LEU A 671 56.81 20.84 0.52
N PHE A 672 57.96 21.19 1.08
CA PHE A 672 58.17 21.27 2.53
C PHE A 672 58.50 22.72 2.95
N PRO A 673 58.07 23.15 4.14
CA PRO A 673 58.37 24.50 4.65
C PRO A 673 59.86 24.71 4.96
N SER A 674 60.63 23.63 5.16
CA SER A 674 62.08 23.68 5.39
C SER A 674 62.78 22.37 5.00
N ALA A 675 64.08 22.44 4.78
CA ALA A 675 64.93 21.25 4.57
C ALA A 675 64.89 20.30 5.78
N GLU A 676 64.78 20.84 7.00
CA GLU A 676 64.62 20.04 8.22
C GLU A 676 63.30 19.26 8.23
N ALA A 677 62.19 19.86 7.78
CA ALA A 677 60.90 19.18 7.67
C ALA A 677 60.94 18.04 6.63
N ARG A 678 61.60 18.28 5.49
CA ARG A 678 61.84 17.26 4.46
C ARG A 678 62.66 16.09 5.01
N ARG A 679 63.74 16.39 5.73
CA ARG A 679 64.59 15.39 6.39
C ARG A 679 63.80 14.60 7.44
N ALA A 680 63.00 15.26 8.27
CA ALA A 680 62.18 14.63 9.29
C ALA A 680 61.11 13.70 8.68
N TRP A 681 60.48 14.10 7.57
CA TRP A 681 59.56 13.25 6.82
C TRP A 681 60.27 12.01 6.24
N ALA A 682 61.42 12.19 5.59
CA ALA A 682 62.19 11.08 5.02
C ALA A 682 62.63 10.07 6.08
N LEU A 683 63.07 10.54 7.25
CA LEU A 683 63.41 9.69 8.39
C LEU A 683 62.19 8.93 8.95
N ARG A 684 61.01 9.56 9.00
CA ARG A 684 59.76 8.88 9.42
C ARG A 684 59.33 7.78 8.46
N ARG A 685 59.62 7.91 7.16
CA ARG A 685 59.27 6.93 6.12
C ARG A 685 60.36 5.87 5.86
N LEU A 686 61.55 6.02 6.44
CA LEU A 686 62.69 5.11 6.25
C LEU A 686 62.47 3.69 6.80
N PRO A 687 61.89 3.48 8.01
CA PRO A 687 61.64 2.14 8.53
C PRO A 687 60.74 1.34 7.58
N ASN A 688 61.13 0.11 7.26
CA ASN A 688 60.41 -0.81 6.35
C ASN A 688 60.25 -0.30 4.89
N SER A 689 61.03 0.70 4.45
CA SER A 689 60.95 1.26 3.09
C SER A 689 61.58 0.41 1.98
N GLY A 690 62.28 -0.69 2.30
CA GLY A 690 62.82 -1.63 1.33
C GLY A 690 63.62 -0.98 0.21
N LYS A 691 63.16 -1.14 -1.04
CA LYS A 691 63.84 -0.63 -2.25
C LYS A 691 63.94 0.90 -2.33
N TRP A 692 63.14 1.64 -1.57
CA TRP A 692 63.14 3.11 -1.56
C TRP A 692 64.10 3.71 -0.53
N ALA A 693 64.75 2.88 0.31
CA ALA A 693 65.68 3.36 1.34
C ALA A 693 66.83 4.23 0.80
N PRO A 694 67.50 3.89 -0.34
CA PRO A 694 68.57 4.74 -0.88
C PRO A 694 68.06 6.14 -1.27
N ASP A 695 66.89 6.20 -1.88
CA ASP A 695 66.26 7.43 -2.33
C ASP A 695 65.84 8.33 -1.16
N LEU A 696 65.29 7.74 -0.09
CA LEU A 696 64.95 8.46 1.14
C LEU A 696 66.21 8.99 1.84
N MET A 697 67.31 8.25 1.82
CA MET A 697 68.59 8.68 2.41
C MET A 697 69.21 9.88 1.68
N VAL A 698 69.01 9.99 0.36
CA VAL A 698 69.41 11.19 -0.42
C VAL A 698 68.66 12.44 0.07
N LEU A 699 67.38 12.29 0.43
CA LEU A 699 66.55 13.38 0.99
C LEU A 699 66.89 13.73 2.46
N VAL A 700 67.73 12.93 3.13
CA VAL A 700 68.20 13.18 4.50
C VAL A 700 69.54 13.93 4.51
N ALA A 701 70.34 13.75 3.46
CA ALA A 701 71.67 14.34 3.31
C ALA A 701 71.66 15.77 2.73
N HIS A 702 70.54 16.20 2.14
CA HIS A 702 70.29 17.49 1.51
C HIS A 702 69.00 18.10 2.06
#